data_AF-M1M1Y0-F1
#
_entry.id   AF-M1M1Y0-F1
#
_cell.length_a   1.000
_cell.length_b   1.000
_cell.length_c   1.000
_cell.angle_alpha   90.00
_cell.angle_beta   90.00
_cell.angle_gamma   90.00
#
_symmetry.space_group_name_H-M   'P 1'
#
loop_
_entity.id
_entity.type
_entity.pdbx_description
1 polymer ?
#
loop_
_entity_poly.entity_id
_entity_poly.type
_entity_poly.pdbx_seq_one_letter_code
_entity_poly.pdbx_strand_id
1 'polypeptide(L)'
;MTFLNLDTIKNSIIDNVVDTLSSNARTENEKEALKQALTSKIKANTLISNAPSGDITIDADSINNVMNKLYIDLLTTYGVLNNIGEDLSKYNVSYSSYINYVNSRINEISDALEACRHSLTSIYMPAYHIERFRTADSFDTTRSLQKTRYDGYFPSYCYCNYENKEHRLTLPLLRQDNSLRYDDKVETAYITPFFQLGRGFTNLKNDETNIENCLDDSETDFWNTSILSDSKLEVSFIDKKPSVLFAGDGYYYDIDNGAVCELEINFESVNTVNELVLNPCCNYPIRIVAVRYKQTDDEDEPLTELVWPENEQKMLQDKFTKSQVSFKFPDILCKKIYILFVQEHYLRKTYLYNPQDVYKNSLWFDSKNSVKPKVLEAEFQPTYGDRELNSTIWDNVNDRIVKNENKDLAAIIIGDEKDNRKVIKYDYNYGFYYISCYNNHYDRAGFYVSKMINLGNNIRTIKLYTDEIHQRDSLNHYITDIEYYIAGSENPTMEDWLPILPQGVTEIKSELLEITGGNYAYLRFQTDEILNVMKNGVPINLKKDNTIVFEKDCSKDSAGHYYAIRINNYDFDAVYSVNYKPIDGSNILDLSQKLATSIESFDGNNKTFFKLNDEPYIDDTDNYCSVKLTDLSKNTTGTEIEVKNITEAANQSISYKNFIGDGTYQYYVYKNIIYFNKPIPKNYIVDISYRHLISKFRTKAIFRRNSSKDGWLTPILNEIKYDIETY
;
A
#
# COMPACT_ATOMS: atom_id res chain seq x y z
N MET A 1 38.36 -9.69 -2.97
CA MET A 1 37.20 -8.77 -2.88
C MET A 1 37.75 -7.39 -2.61
N THR A 2 37.55 -6.46 -3.54
CA THR A 2 37.90 -5.05 -3.38
C THR A 2 37.01 -4.45 -2.29
N PHE A 3 37.60 -3.85 -1.26
CA PHE A 3 36.86 -3.20 -0.19
C PHE A 3 35.99 -2.08 -0.77
N LEU A 4 34.67 -2.22 -0.66
CA LEU A 4 33.71 -1.18 -1.01
C LEU A 4 33.84 -0.05 0.01
N ASN A 5 34.46 1.05 -0.40
CA ASN A 5 34.55 2.25 0.41
C ASN A 5 33.15 2.90 0.50
N LEU A 6 32.51 2.72 1.66
CA LEU A 6 31.14 3.16 1.94
C LEU A 6 30.94 4.67 1.74
N ASP A 7 31.96 5.49 2.02
CA ASP A 7 31.93 6.92 1.73
C ASP A 7 31.84 7.21 0.23
N THR A 8 32.46 6.36 -0.59
CA THR A 8 32.42 6.50 -2.05
C THR A 8 31.03 6.15 -2.61
N ILE A 9 30.37 5.14 -2.05
CA ILE A 9 28.99 4.79 -2.43
C ILE A 9 28.00 5.87 -1.94
N LYS A 10 28.13 6.30 -0.68
CA LYS A 10 27.29 7.36 -0.09
C LYS A 10 27.43 8.66 -0.87
N ASN A 11 28.65 9.10 -1.14
CA ASN A 11 28.88 10.30 -1.96
C ASN A 11 28.39 10.09 -3.38
N SER A 12 28.57 8.92 -4.00
CA SER A 12 28.04 8.64 -5.34
C SER A 12 26.50 8.68 -5.40
N ILE A 13 25.80 8.24 -4.37
CA ILE A 13 24.33 8.32 -4.27
C ILE A 13 23.90 9.77 -4.07
N ILE A 14 24.54 10.50 -3.14
CA ILE A 14 24.26 11.92 -2.88
C ILE A 14 24.52 12.73 -4.14
N ASP A 15 25.65 12.52 -4.82
CA ASP A 15 26.04 13.22 -6.03
C ASP A 15 25.07 12.90 -7.18
N ASN A 16 24.64 11.65 -7.37
CA ASN A 16 23.61 11.31 -8.36
C ASN A 16 22.27 11.98 -8.07
N VAL A 17 21.84 11.99 -6.81
CA VAL A 17 20.59 12.64 -6.39
C VAL A 17 20.68 14.16 -6.61
N VAL A 18 21.78 14.79 -6.20
CA VAL A 18 22.03 16.22 -6.34
C VAL A 18 22.18 16.64 -7.81
N ASP A 19 22.87 15.83 -8.63
CA ASP A 19 23.03 16.06 -10.07
C ASP A 19 21.69 15.95 -10.80
N THR A 20 20.88 14.95 -10.44
CA THR A 20 19.54 14.74 -11.01
C THR A 20 18.54 15.82 -10.58
N LEU A 21 18.66 16.33 -9.34
CA LEU A 21 17.84 17.43 -8.83
C LEU A 21 18.18 18.77 -9.51
N SER A 22 19.46 18.98 -9.80
CA SER A 22 19.95 20.26 -10.28
C SER A 22 19.92 20.38 -11.81
N SER A 23 19.91 19.27 -12.56
CA SER A 23 19.89 19.23 -14.03
C SER A 23 18.66 19.90 -14.69
N ASN A 24 17.59 20.13 -13.93
CA ASN A 24 16.36 20.77 -14.41
C ASN A 24 16.28 22.29 -14.12
N ALA A 25 17.34 22.88 -13.56
CA ALA A 25 17.43 24.31 -13.40
C ALA A 25 17.47 25.01 -14.77
N ARG A 26 16.79 26.18 -14.88
CA ARG A 26 16.67 26.90 -16.15
C ARG A 26 17.99 27.53 -16.59
N THR A 27 18.90 27.74 -15.64
CA THR A 27 20.22 28.33 -15.86
C THR A 27 21.28 27.54 -15.10
N GLU A 28 22.51 27.50 -15.63
CA GLU A 28 23.62 26.81 -14.96
C GLU A 28 24.02 27.47 -13.62
N ASN A 29 23.74 28.76 -13.43
CA ASN A 29 23.96 29.43 -12.15
C ASN A 29 22.95 28.99 -11.07
N GLU A 30 21.68 28.78 -11.45
CA GLU A 30 20.67 28.20 -10.56
C GLU A 30 20.99 26.75 -10.22
N LYS A 31 21.44 25.98 -11.21
CA LYS A 31 21.89 24.59 -11.03
C LYS A 31 22.96 24.47 -9.95
N GLU A 32 24.00 25.30 -10.05
CA GLU A 32 25.13 25.26 -9.12
C GLU A 32 24.75 25.75 -7.70
N ALA A 33 23.87 26.75 -7.61
CA ALA A 33 23.34 27.23 -6.34
C ALA A 33 22.45 26.17 -5.66
N LEU A 34 21.61 25.47 -6.44
CA LEU A 34 20.76 24.39 -5.96
C LEU A 34 21.61 23.21 -5.47
N LYS A 35 22.65 22.84 -6.23
CA LYS A 35 23.61 21.79 -5.83
C LYS A 35 24.26 22.09 -4.49
N GLN A 36 24.77 23.31 -4.30
CA GLN A 36 25.42 23.69 -3.05
C GLN A 36 24.44 23.70 -1.86
N ALA A 37 23.23 24.21 -2.06
CA ALA A 37 22.21 24.25 -1.01
C ALA A 37 21.76 22.85 -0.58
N LEU A 38 21.48 21.96 -1.55
CA LEU A 38 21.07 20.57 -1.33
C LEU A 38 22.20 19.77 -0.65
N THR A 39 23.41 19.86 -1.19
CA THR A 39 24.59 19.16 -0.62
C THR A 39 24.86 19.61 0.82
N SER A 40 24.73 20.91 1.10
CA SER A 40 24.97 21.46 2.44
C SER A 40 23.88 21.03 3.43
N LYS A 41 22.59 21.03 3.03
CA LYS A 41 21.49 20.55 3.87
C LYS A 41 21.56 19.04 4.14
N ILE A 42 21.95 18.24 3.15
CA ILE A 42 22.12 16.78 3.30
C ILE A 42 23.30 16.48 4.23
N LYS A 43 24.44 17.16 4.07
CA LYS A 43 25.61 17.00 4.94
C LYS A 43 25.37 17.49 6.37
N ALA A 44 24.53 18.51 6.57
CA ALA A 44 24.21 19.03 7.90
C ALA A 44 23.32 18.10 8.74
N ASN A 45 22.60 17.17 8.10
CA ASN A 45 21.62 16.29 8.76
C ASN A 45 22.00 14.80 8.74
N THR A 46 23.12 14.42 8.13
CA THR A 46 23.65 13.05 8.17
C THR A 46 24.63 12.89 9.33
N LEU A 47 24.62 11.76 10.04
CA LEU A 47 25.62 11.50 11.07
C LEU A 47 26.96 11.25 10.36
N ILE A 48 28.01 11.96 10.79
CA ILE A 48 29.37 11.70 10.34
C ILE A 48 29.80 10.36 10.96
N SER A 49 29.58 9.26 10.24
CA SER A 49 30.20 7.99 10.55
C SER A 49 31.63 8.02 10.02
N ASN A 50 32.57 8.48 10.84
CA ASN A 50 33.99 8.18 10.60
C ASN A 50 34.13 6.65 10.67
N ALA A 51 34.17 5.98 9.52
CA ALA A 51 34.60 4.59 9.47
C ALA A 51 36.05 4.54 10.00
N PRO A 52 36.40 3.64 10.94
CA PRO A 52 37.78 3.43 11.30
C PRO A 52 38.52 2.96 10.04
N SER A 53 39.52 3.72 9.61
CA SER A 53 40.37 3.41 8.45
C SER A 53 41.39 2.29 8.73
N GLY A 54 40.98 1.28 9.50
CA GLY A 54 41.80 0.12 9.85
C GLY A 54 41.07 -1.17 9.51
N ASP A 55 41.84 -2.21 9.17
CA ASP A 55 41.35 -3.55 8.84
C ASP A 55 40.27 -4.01 9.83
N ILE A 56 39.02 -4.00 9.37
CA ILE A 56 37.89 -4.55 10.11
C ILE A 56 38.08 -6.07 10.06
N THR A 57 38.42 -6.67 11.19
CA THR A 57 38.21 -8.11 11.39
C THR A 57 36.74 -8.40 11.10
N ILE A 58 36.51 -9.25 10.09
CA ILE A 58 35.20 -9.62 9.55
C ILE A 58 34.43 -10.40 10.63
N ASP A 59 33.80 -9.65 11.52
CA ASP A 59 32.82 -10.10 12.49
C ASP A 59 31.44 -9.65 11.99
N ALA A 60 30.48 -10.58 11.96
CA ALA A 60 29.11 -10.34 11.53
C ALA A 60 28.44 -9.21 12.34
N ASP A 61 28.78 -9.06 13.62
CA ASP A 61 28.25 -8.00 14.49
C ASP A 61 28.80 -6.62 14.12
N SER A 62 30.04 -6.55 13.64
CA SER A 62 30.63 -5.31 13.12
C SER A 62 29.97 -4.91 11.79
N ILE A 63 29.66 -5.86 10.91
CA ILE A 63 28.96 -5.60 9.64
C ILE A 63 27.53 -5.13 9.93
N ASN A 64 26.81 -5.81 10.83
CA ASN A 64 25.45 -5.45 11.23
C ASN A 64 25.37 -4.04 11.84
N ASN A 65 26.33 -3.67 12.69
CA ASN A 65 26.39 -2.32 13.27
C ASN A 65 26.67 -1.23 12.23
N VAL A 66 27.52 -1.51 11.24
CA VAL A 66 27.81 -0.56 10.14
C VAL A 66 26.59 -0.41 9.23
N MET A 67 25.91 -1.51 8.88
CA MET A 67 24.70 -1.49 8.06
C MET A 67 23.54 -0.76 8.76
N ASN A 68 23.35 -0.97 10.07
CA ASN A 68 22.35 -0.25 10.85
C ASN A 68 22.62 1.26 10.91
N LYS A 69 23.88 1.68 11.04
CA LYS A 69 24.25 3.10 10.99
C LYS A 69 24.00 3.71 9.61
N LEU A 70 24.31 2.98 8.55
CA LEU A 70 24.03 3.40 7.17
C LEU A 70 22.51 3.55 6.92
N TYR A 71 21.73 2.63 7.46
CA TYR A 71 20.27 2.65 7.39
C TYR A 71 19.69 3.89 8.05
N ILE A 72 20.16 4.24 9.26
CA ILE A 72 19.74 5.45 9.97
C ILE A 72 20.12 6.71 9.19
N ASP A 73 21.33 6.78 8.64
CA ASP A 73 21.81 7.90 7.83
C ASP A 73 20.98 8.10 6.55
N LEU A 74 20.63 7.00 5.88
CA LEU A 74 19.79 7.01 4.68
C LEU A 74 18.37 7.48 5.02
N LEU A 75 17.73 6.91 6.05
CA LEU A 75 16.41 7.36 6.51
C LEU A 75 16.40 8.85 6.88
N THR A 76 17.45 9.34 7.52
CA THR A 76 17.56 10.76 7.90
C THR A 76 17.73 11.65 6.67
N THR A 77 18.54 11.23 5.71
CA THR A 77 18.69 11.92 4.41
C THR A 77 17.35 11.97 3.66
N TYR A 78 16.60 10.88 3.67
CA TYR A 78 15.29 10.78 3.03
C TYR A 78 14.23 11.64 3.73
N GLY A 79 14.21 11.69 5.06
CA GLY A 79 13.34 12.58 5.82
C GLY A 79 13.57 14.06 5.47
N VAL A 80 14.84 14.45 5.27
CA VAL A 80 15.19 15.80 4.83
C VAL A 80 14.75 16.08 3.39
N LEU A 81 14.85 15.09 2.49
CA LEU A 81 14.39 15.22 1.10
C LEU A 81 12.86 15.33 1.00
N ASN A 82 12.10 14.56 1.78
CA ASN A 82 10.64 14.65 1.84
C ASN A 82 10.18 16.03 2.31
N ASN A 83 10.82 16.59 3.34
CA ASN A 83 10.55 17.95 3.80
C ASN A 83 10.83 19.01 2.73
N ILE A 84 11.88 18.83 1.92
CA ILE A 84 12.18 19.73 0.79
C ILE A 84 11.13 19.58 -0.32
N GLY A 85 10.61 18.35 -0.55
CA GLY A 85 9.50 18.09 -1.47
C GLY A 85 8.20 18.78 -1.06
N GLU A 86 7.85 18.74 0.23
CA GLU A 86 6.69 19.46 0.79
C GLU A 86 6.81 20.98 0.69
N ASP A 87 8.03 21.52 0.76
CA ASP A 87 8.28 22.95 0.56
C ASP A 87 8.24 23.36 -0.92
N LEU A 88 8.58 22.46 -1.83
CA LEU A 88 8.54 22.70 -3.28
C LEU A 88 7.14 22.52 -3.90
N SER A 89 6.32 21.61 -3.37
CA SER A 89 4.95 21.37 -3.85
C SER A 89 4.03 22.59 -3.69
N LYS A 90 4.34 23.48 -2.74
CA LYS A 90 3.63 24.75 -2.51
C LYS A 90 3.73 25.74 -3.69
N TYR A 91 4.61 25.51 -4.68
CA TYR A 91 4.94 26.52 -5.70
C TYR A 91 4.63 26.14 -7.17
N ASN A 92 4.26 24.90 -7.52
CA ASN A 92 3.71 24.57 -8.87
C ASN A 92 3.25 23.11 -9.07
N VAL A 93 2.21 22.92 -9.90
CA VAL A 93 1.63 21.61 -10.27
C VAL A 93 2.60 20.72 -11.07
N SER A 94 3.54 21.29 -11.84
CA SER A 94 4.56 20.52 -12.58
C SER A 94 5.56 19.77 -11.69
N TYR A 95 5.59 20.04 -10.38
CA TYR A 95 6.46 19.34 -9.42
C TYR A 95 5.81 18.11 -8.79
N SER A 96 4.49 17.89 -8.93
CA SER A 96 3.82 16.72 -8.33
C SER A 96 4.25 15.40 -8.98
N SER A 97 4.36 15.36 -10.31
CA SER A 97 4.90 14.21 -11.05
C SER A 97 6.35 13.92 -10.67
N TYR A 98 7.13 14.97 -10.42
CA TYR A 98 8.52 14.88 -9.98
C TYR A 98 8.65 14.38 -8.53
N ILE A 99 7.84 14.89 -7.62
CA ILE A 99 7.77 14.42 -6.22
C ILE A 99 7.31 12.97 -6.18
N ASN A 100 6.34 12.58 -7.01
CA ASN A 100 5.90 11.18 -7.13
C ASN A 100 7.04 10.28 -7.63
N TYR A 101 7.83 10.73 -8.59
CA TYR A 101 9.02 10.01 -9.06
C TYR A 101 10.08 9.86 -7.95
N VAL A 102 10.40 10.94 -7.24
CA VAL A 102 11.36 10.92 -6.12
C VAL A 102 10.85 10.00 -5.01
N ASN A 103 9.59 10.13 -4.62
CA ASN A 103 8.94 9.27 -3.63
C ASN A 103 9.02 7.81 -4.06
N SER A 104 8.70 7.48 -5.32
CA SER A 104 8.83 6.11 -5.86
C SER A 104 10.25 5.58 -5.74
N ARG A 105 11.27 6.39 -6.03
CA ARG A 105 12.66 5.94 -5.96
C ARG A 105 13.16 5.78 -4.53
N ILE A 106 12.77 6.67 -3.61
CA ILE A 106 13.04 6.54 -2.17
C ILE A 106 12.47 5.23 -1.65
N ASN A 107 11.24 4.97 -2.05
CA ASN A 107 10.48 3.78 -1.74
C ASN A 107 11.14 2.49 -2.25
N GLU A 108 11.59 2.43 -3.50
CA GLU A 108 12.35 1.29 -4.05
C GLU A 108 13.63 1.02 -3.26
N ILE A 109 14.34 2.07 -2.84
CA ILE A 109 15.53 1.93 -2.00
C ILE A 109 15.16 1.42 -0.61
N SER A 110 14.06 1.91 -0.02
CA SER A 110 13.57 1.42 1.26
C SER A 110 13.26 -0.08 1.22
N ASP A 111 12.68 -0.59 0.13
CA ASP A 111 12.38 -2.01 -0.02
C ASP A 111 13.66 -2.84 -0.16
N ALA A 112 14.63 -2.35 -0.94
CA ALA A 112 15.93 -3.00 -1.07
C ALA A 112 16.68 -3.05 0.28
N LEU A 113 16.56 -1.99 1.10
CA LEU A 113 17.14 -1.96 2.44
C LEU A 113 16.43 -2.92 3.40
N GLU A 114 15.10 -2.99 3.36
CA GLU A 114 14.32 -3.94 4.15
C GLU A 114 14.65 -5.38 3.77
N ALA A 115 14.77 -5.67 2.48
CA ALA A 115 15.24 -6.96 1.98
C ALA A 115 16.62 -7.32 2.51
N CYS A 116 17.60 -6.40 2.40
CA CYS A 116 18.94 -6.60 2.96
C CYS A 116 18.90 -6.87 4.47
N ARG A 117 18.07 -6.14 5.23
CA ARG A 117 17.93 -6.35 6.68
C ARG A 117 17.44 -7.76 7.00
N HIS A 118 16.43 -8.25 6.28
CA HIS A 118 15.91 -9.60 6.47
C HIS A 118 16.94 -10.68 6.12
N SER A 119 17.66 -10.52 5.01
CA SER A 119 18.73 -11.45 4.61
C SER A 119 19.91 -11.48 5.59
N LEU A 120 20.17 -10.41 6.35
CA LEU A 120 21.23 -10.36 7.38
C LEU A 120 20.83 -11.05 8.70
N THR A 121 19.54 -11.12 9.00
CA THR A 121 19.04 -11.72 10.25
C THR A 121 18.89 -13.24 10.21
N SER A 122 19.02 -13.83 9.03
CA SER A 122 18.84 -15.27 8.79
C SER A 122 20.19 -16.00 8.73
N ILE A 123 20.22 -17.23 9.25
CA ILE A 123 21.44 -18.06 9.37
C ILE A 123 21.92 -18.53 7.98
N TYR A 124 20.98 -18.67 7.05
CA TYR A 124 21.19 -18.80 5.61
C TYR A 124 20.89 -17.43 5.02
N MET A 125 21.45 -17.04 3.86
CA MET A 125 21.10 -15.76 3.22
C MET A 125 19.94 -15.99 2.21
N PRO A 126 18.67 -16.12 2.62
CA PRO A 126 17.55 -16.16 1.70
C PRO A 126 17.50 -14.84 0.93
N ALA A 127 17.16 -14.94 -0.35
CA ALA A 127 16.80 -13.77 -1.12
C ALA A 127 15.42 -13.31 -0.66
N TYR A 128 15.29 -12.02 -0.36
CA TYR A 128 14.04 -11.41 0.06
C TYR A 128 13.58 -10.41 -1.00
N HIS A 129 12.30 -10.49 -1.39
CA HIS A 129 11.71 -9.57 -2.37
C HIS A 129 10.39 -9.02 -1.84
N ILE A 130 10.06 -7.77 -2.19
CA ILE A 130 8.87 -7.06 -1.71
C ILE A 130 8.17 -6.37 -2.88
N GLU A 131 6.87 -6.56 -2.99
CA GLU A 131 5.99 -5.85 -3.92
C GLU A 131 4.94 -5.05 -3.12
N ARG A 132 5.06 -3.71 -3.14
CA ARG A 132 4.12 -2.75 -2.51
C ARG A 132 3.27 -1.99 -3.52
N PHE A 133 3.15 -2.53 -4.73
CA PHE A 133 2.34 -2.01 -5.84
C PHE A 133 2.45 -0.50 -6.09
N ARG A 134 3.62 0.12 -5.90
CA ARG A 134 3.71 1.60 -5.95
C ARG A 134 3.53 2.20 -7.34
N THR A 135 3.61 1.37 -8.37
CA THR A 135 3.33 1.74 -9.76
C THR A 135 2.68 0.57 -10.49
N ALA A 136 1.86 0.90 -11.48
CA ALA A 136 1.32 -0.08 -12.42
C ALA A 136 2.40 -0.70 -13.32
N ASP A 137 3.61 -0.14 -13.36
CA ASP A 137 4.71 -0.62 -14.20
C ASP A 137 5.22 -1.99 -13.78
N SER A 138 4.92 -2.46 -12.57
CA SER A 138 5.26 -3.81 -12.11
C SER A 138 4.39 -4.91 -12.72
N PHE A 139 3.34 -4.54 -13.48
CA PHE A 139 2.29 -5.45 -13.91
C PHE A 139 2.64 -5.99 -15.29
N ASP A 140 2.50 -7.30 -15.49
CA ASP A 140 2.57 -7.91 -16.81
C ASP A 140 1.16 -8.01 -17.42
N THR A 141 0.93 -7.25 -18.48
CA THR A 141 -0.34 -7.17 -19.20
C THR A 141 -0.41 -8.11 -20.41
N THR A 142 0.53 -9.05 -20.54
CA THR A 142 0.56 -9.99 -21.66
C THR A 142 -0.65 -10.91 -21.61
N ARG A 143 -1.41 -10.97 -22.72
CA ARG A 143 -2.68 -11.71 -22.83
C ARG A 143 -2.55 -13.21 -22.53
N SER A 144 -1.42 -13.83 -22.89
CA SER A 144 -1.18 -15.26 -22.65
C SER A 144 -1.15 -15.62 -21.16
N LEU A 145 -0.85 -14.67 -20.28
CA LEU A 145 -0.77 -14.87 -18.83
C LEU A 145 -2.16 -14.80 -18.15
N GLN A 146 -3.18 -14.34 -18.88
CA GLN A 146 -4.52 -13.96 -18.38
C GLN A 146 -5.51 -15.11 -18.43
N LYS A 147 -5.02 -16.27 -18.03
CA LYS A 147 -5.82 -17.48 -17.99
C LYS A 147 -6.21 -17.79 -16.56
N THR A 148 -7.46 -18.25 -16.41
CA THR A 148 -7.98 -18.85 -15.20
C THR A 148 -7.20 -20.13 -14.87
N ARG A 149 -7.48 -20.68 -13.70
CA ARG A 149 -6.95 -21.98 -13.28
C ARG A 149 -7.34 -23.15 -14.20
N TYR A 150 -8.28 -22.99 -15.14
CA TYR A 150 -8.67 -24.01 -16.13
C TYR A 150 -8.55 -23.54 -17.58
N ASP A 151 -7.53 -22.73 -17.87
CA ASP A 151 -7.16 -22.29 -19.23
C ASP A 151 -8.18 -21.35 -19.91
N GLY A 152 -9.26 -20.96 -19.22
CA GLY A 152 -10.21 -19.97 -19.71
C GLY A 152 -9.61 -18.57 -19.69
N TYR A 153 -9.80 -17.76 -20.74
CA TYR A 153 -9.33 -16.38 -20.73
C TYR A 153 -10.27 -15.48 -19.93
N PHE A 154 -9.70 -14.65 -19.05
CA PHE A 154 -10.45 -13.53 -18.49
C PHE A 154 -10.80 -12.51 -19.58
N PRO A 155 -11.90 -11.76 -19.47
CA PRO A 155 -12.10 -10.57 -20.30
C PRO A 155 -10.93 -9.59 -20.16
N SER A 156 -10.61 -8.87 -21.23
CA SER A 156 -9.45 -7.96 -21.25
C SER A 156 -9.56 -6.76 -20.30
N TYR A 157 -10.74 -6.51 -19.74
CA TYR A 157 -11.00 -5.44 -18.77
C TYR A 157 -10.85 -5.90 -17.30
N CYS A 158 -10.66 -7.20 -17.04
CA CYS A 158 -10.61 -7.74 -15.67
C CYS A 158 -9.23 -7.62 -15.00
N TYR A 159 -8.42 -6.62 -15.32
CA TYR A 159 -7.20 -6.34 -14.56
C TYR A 159 -7.54 -5.76 -13.20
N CYS A 160 -6.77 -6.11 -12.18
CA CYS A 160 -6.91 -5.46 -10.88
C CYS A 160 -6.77 -3.95 -11.04
N ASN A 161 -7.61 -3.21 -10.33
CA ASN A 161 -7.51 -1.77 -10.26
C ASN A 161 -6.34 -1.39 -9.35
N TYR A 162 -5.48 -0.50 -9.83
CA TYR A 162 -4.37 0.05 -9.06
C TYR A 162 -4.77 1.38 -8.44
N GLU A 163 -4.95 1.41 -7.12
CA GLU A 163 -5.30 2.64 -6.40
C GLU A 163 -4.03 3.44 -6.05
N ASN A 164 -3.66 4.38 -6.93
CA ASN A 164 -2.38 5.09 -6.84
C ASN A 164 -2.14 5.86 -5.53
N LYS A 165 -3.19 6.41 -4.93
CA LYS A 165 -3.07 7.20 -3.68
C LYS A 165 -2.81 6.32 -2.45
N GLU A 166 -3.31 5.08 -2.46
CA GLU A 166 -3.18 4.14 -1.34
C GLU A 166 -2.18 3.00 -1.60
N HIS A 167 -1.57 2.97 -2.79
CA HIS A 167 -0.59 1.95 -3.23
C HIS A 167 -1.07 0.50 -3.03
N ARG A 168 -2.33 0.22 -3.41
CA ARG A 168 -2.96 -1.09 -3.21
C ARG A 168 -3.68 -1.57 -4.45
N LEU A 169 -3.98 -2.87 -4.46
CA LEU A 169 -4.75 -3.52 -5.51
C LEU A 169 -6.17 -3.87 -5.04
N THR A 170 -7.14 -3.67 -5.93
CA THR A 170 -8.53 -4.09 -5.75
C THR A 170 -9.05 -4.78 -7.00
N LEU A 171 -10.27 -5.31 -6.93
CA LEU A 171 -11.02 -5.74 -8.12
C LEU A 171 -11.16 -4.58 -9.11
N PRO A 172 -11.31 -4.89 -10.43
CA PRO A 172 -11.60 -3.89 -11.43
C PRO A 172 -12.89 -3.14 -11.09
N LEU A 173 -12.87 -1.83 -11.23
CA LEU A 173 -14.03 -0.97 -11.00
C LEU A 173 -14.91 -0.98 -12.25
N LEU A 174 -16.15 -1.46 -12.14
CA LEU A 174 -17.13 -1.44 -13.23
C LEU A 174 -17.84 -0.10 -13.32
N ARG A 175 -18.16 0.48 -12.16
CA ARG A 175 -18.91 1.72 -12.02
C ARG A 175 -18.51 2.43 -10.74
N GLN A 176 -18.40 3.74 -10.80
CA GLN A 176 -18.25 4.62 -9.66
C GLN A 176 -19.14 5.83 -9.91
N ASP A 177 -20.20 5.95 -9.14
CA ASP A 177 -21.08 7.12 -9.18
C ASP A 177 -20.72 8.04 -8.01
N ASN A 178 -20.47 9.32 -8.27
CA ASN A 178 -20.34 10.32 -7.21
C ASN A 178 -21.73 10.71 -6.70
N SER A 179 -22.09 10.32 -5.49
CA SER A 179 -23.41 10.61 -4.92
C SER A 179 -23.60 12.08 -4.53
N LEU A 180 -22.53 12.88 -4.56
CA LEU A 180 -22.58 14.33 -4.30
C LEU A 180 -22.85 15.14 -5.56
N ARG A 181 -22.70 14.55 -6.77
CA ARG A 181 -22.82 15.27 -8.03
C ARG A 181 -23.43 14.41 -9.13
N TYR A 182 -24.33 15.00 -9.91
CA TYR A 182 -24.85 14.39 -11.13
C TYR A 182 -24.03 14.82 -12.37
N ASP A 183 -23.55 13.86 -13.16
CA ASP A 183 -22.77 14.04 -14.39
C ASP A 183 -21.59 15.06 -14.27
N ASP A 184 -20.92 15.06 -13.11
CA ASP A 184 -19.80 15.97 -12.74
C ASP A 184 -20.12 17.48 -12.82
N LYS A 185 -21.39 17.85 -12.91
CA LYS A 185 -21.80 19.23 -13.23
C LYS A 185 -22.82 19.84 -12.28
N VAL A 186 -23.65 19.02 -11.64
CA VAL A 186 -24.71 19.49 -10.76
C VAL A 186 -24.47 18.95 -9.36
N GLU A 187 -24.23 19.82 -8.40
CA GLU A 187 -24.18 19.46 -6.98
C GLU A 187 -25.55 18.93 -6.55
N THR A 188 -25.59 17.70 -6.03
CA THR A 188 -26.80 17.04 -5.52
C THR A 188 -26.75 16.92 -4.00
N ALA A 189 -25.84 17.63 -3.35
CA ALA A 189 -25.70 17.68 -1.91
C ALA A 189 -25.14 19.04 -1.49
N TYR A 190 -25.40 19.43 -0.25
CA TYR A 190 -24.74 20.56 0.40
C TYR A 190 -24.17 20.13 1.75
N ILE A 191 -23.15 20.84 2.21
CA ILE A 191 -22.44 20.53 3.45
C ILE A 191 -22.54 21.70 4.42
N THR A 192 -22.77 21.41 5.70
CA THR A 192 -22.79 22.43 6.76
C THR A 192 -22.13 21.93 8.04
N PRO A 193 -21.51 22.82 8.86
CA PRO A 193 -21.10 22.44 10.22
C PRO A 193 -22.34 22.29 11.09
N PHE A 194 -22.66 21.05 11.47
CA PHE A 194 -23.76 20.73 12.37
C PHE A 194 -23.43 21.12 13.81
N PHE A 195 -22.22 20.76 14.25
CA PHE A 195 -21.68 21.10 15.55
C PHE A 195 -20.22 21.51 15.44
N GLN A 196 -19.81 22.52 16.22
CA GLN A 196 -18.42 22.97 16.27
C GLN A 196 -18.12 23.55 17.65
N LEU A 197 -17.22 22.90 18.37
CA LEU A 197 -16.73 23.37 19.66
C LEU A 197 -15.62 24.40 19.44
N GLY A 198 -15.77 25.61 20.00
CA GLY A 198 -14.83 26.71 19.81
C GLY A 198 -15.22 27.71 18.71
N ARG A 199 -16.45 27.64 18.18
CA ARG A 199 -17.00 28.49 17.09
C ARG A 199 -17.02 30.02 17.35
N GLY A 200 -16.59 30.50 18.52
CA GLY A 200 -16.65 31.93 18.90
C GLY A 200 -15.88 32.90 17.97
N PHE A 201 -15.07 32.40 17.05
CA PHE A 201 -14.11 33.20 16.27
C PHE A 201 -14.41 33.26 14.76
N THR A 202 -15.51 32.65 14.27
CA THR A 202 -15.77 32.39 12.83
C THR A 202 -16.34 33.55 12.00
N ASN A 203 -16.48 34.75 12.55
CA ASN A 203 -17.20 35.85 11.85
C ASN A 203 -16.38 36.57 10.76
N LEU A 204 -15.10 36.26 10.62
CA LEU A 204 -14.32 36.59 9.43
C LEU A 204 -14.29 35.35 8.53
N LYS A 205 -15.41 35.10 7.84
CA LYS A 205 -15.41 34.14 6.74
C LYS A 205 -14.44 34.67 5.67
N ASN A 206 -13.38 33.91 5.40
CA ASN A 206 -12.62 34.12 4.18
C ASN A 206 -13.42 33.48 3.05
N ASP A 207 -13.93 34.28 2.11
CA ASP A 207 -14.71 33.79 0.98
C ASP A 207 -13.91 32.79 0.12
N GLU A 208 -12.58 32.77 0.23
CA GLU A 208 -11.69 31.86 -0.51
C GLU A 208 -11.62 30.44 0.08
N THR A 209 -12.04 30.21 1.32
CA THR A 209 -11.93 28.88 1.99
C THR A 209 -13.26 28.44 2.60
N ASN A 210 -14.33 28.59 1.81
CA ASN A 210 -15.69 28.26 2.19
C ASN A 210 -15.91 26.74 2.31
N ILE A 211 -16.95 26.33 3.03
CA ILE A 211 -17.18 24.90 3.31
C ILE A 211 -17.66 24.14 2.07
N GLU A 212 -18.31 24.86 1.16
CA GLU A 212 -18.79 24.37 -0.12
C GLU A 212 -17.63 23.90 -1.02
N ASN A 213 -16.42 24.47 -0.84
CA ASN A 213 -15.21 24.02 -1.53
C ASN A 213 -14.85 22.56 -1.18
N CYS A 214 -15.42 21.97 -0.12
CA CYS A 214 -15.25 20.55 0.15
C CYS A 214 -15.93 19.62 -0.86
N LEU A 215 -16.88 20.10 -1.67
CA LEU A 215 -17.69 19.25 -2.55
C LEU A 215 -17.39 19.46 -4.05
N ASP A 216 -16.40 20.29 -4.40
CA ASP A 216 -16.17 20.76 -5.78
C ASP A 216 -15.27 19.84 -6.63
N ASP A 217 -14.79 18.72 -6.05
CA ASP A 217 -13.80 17.77 -6.60
C ASP A 217 -12.42 18.39 -6.93
N SER A 218 -12.15 19.62 -6.48
CA SER A 218 -10.88 20.29 -6.67
C SER A 218 -9.82 19.77 -5.71
N GLU A 219 -8.63 19.45 -6.21
CA GLU A 219 -7.48 19.14 -5.35
C GLU A 219 -6.81 20.40 -4.79
N THR A 220 -7.18 21.58 -5.29
CA THR A 220 -6.55 22.86 -4.92
C THR A 220 -7.44 23.74 -4.05
N ASP A 221 -8.75 23.61 -4.18
CA ASP A 221 -9.70 24.33 -3.34
C ASP A 221 -9.93 23.54 -2.05
N PHE A 222 -10.17 24.27 -0.97
CA PHE A 222 -10.32 23.66 0.35
C PHE A 222 -11.18 24.52 1.27
N TRP A 223 -11.80 23.85 2.23
CA TRP A 223 -12.31 24.48 3.44
C TRP A 223 -11.24 24.38 4.52
N ASN A 224 -11.03 25.48 5.25
CA ASN A 224 -10.20 25.48 6.43
C ASN A 224 -10.79 26.44 7.47
N THR A 225 -10.84 25.99 8.73
CA THR A 225 -11.22 26.82 9.87
C THR A 225 -10.12 26.83 10.91
N SER A 226 -9.82 28.02 11.42
CA SER A 226 -8.95 28.20 12.58
C SER A 226 -9.78 28.48 13.83
N ILE A 227 -9.58 27.68 14.87
CA ILE A 227 -10.18 27.87 16.20
C ILE A 227 -9.10 28.38 17.13
N LEU A 228 -9.29 29.60 17.63
CA LEU A 228 -8.41 30.19 18.63
C LEU A 228 -8.99 29.97 20.02
N SER A 229 -8.15 29.64 21.00
CA SER A 229 -8.57 29.50 22.38
C SER A 229 -7.55 30.13 23.32
N ASP A 230 -7.99 30.58 24.50
CA ASP A 230 -7.09 31.13 25.53
C ASP A 230 -6.33 30.03 26.29
N SER A 231 -6.85 28.80 26.27
CA SER A 231 -6.25 27.61 26.84
C SER A 231 -6.40 26.42 25.90
N LYS A 232 -5.77 25.30 26.25
CA LYS A 232 -6.10 24.01 25.62
C LYS A 232 -7.60 23.76 25.74
N LEU A 233 -8.20 23.23 24.69
CA LEU A 233 -9.60 22.82 24.70
C LEU A 233 -9.73 21.50 25.43
N GLU A 234 -10.40 21.54 26.58
CA GLU A 234 -10.87 20.36 27.31
C GLU A 234 -12.34 20.17 26.98
N VAL A 235 -12.69 18.93 26.63
CA VAL A 235 -14.03 18.57 26.18
C VAL A 235 -14.69 17.76 27.30
N SER A 236 -15.75 18.31 27.86
CA SER A 236 -16.57 17.60 28.84
C SER A 236 -18.03 17.72 28.47
N PHE A 237 -18.66 16.57 28.25
CA PHE A 237 -20.08 16.48 27.92
C PHE A 237 -20.96 16.21 29.16
N ILE A 238 -20.41 16.40 30.36
CA ILE A 238 -21.01 16.00 31.65
C ILE A 238 -22.21 16.88 32.03
N ASP A 239 -22.16 18.20 31.79
CA ASP A 239 -23.12 19.15 32.37
C ASP A 239 -24.21 19.66 31.40
N LYS A 240 -24.05 19.46 30.08
CA LYS A 240 -25.06 19.76 29.06
C LYS A 240 -24.84 18.85 27.86
N LYS A 241 -25.58 17.73 27.76
CA LYS A 241 -25.81 17.11 26.46
C LYS A 241 -26.36 18.22 25.56
N PRO A 242 -25.70 18.62 24.45
CA PRO A 242 -26.31 19.50 23.48
C PRO A 242 -27.66 18.88 23.12
N SER A 243 -28.75 19.63 23.29
CA SER A 243 -30.10 19.15 22.95
C SER A 243 -30.27 18.78 21.48
N VAL A 244 -29.27 19.13 20.65
CA VAL A 244 -29.14 18.84 19.23
C VAL A 244 -28.49 17.46 18.97
N LEU A 245 -27.84 16.86 19.98
CA LEU A 245 -27.39 15.47 19.94
C LEU A 245 -28.52 14.59 20.50
N PHE A 246 -29.41 14.17 19.62
CA PHE A 246 -30.61 13.41 19.97
C PHE A 246 -30.29 12.08 20.68
N ALA A 247 -31.06 11.85 21.76
CA ALA A 247 -31.41 10.61 22.45
C ALA A 247 -30.36 9.51 22.72
N GLY A 248 -30.08 9.32 24.03
CA GLY A 248 -30.02 7.98 24.62
C GLY A 248 -28.85 7.06 24.25
N ASP A 249 -27.61 7.49 24.43
CA ASP A 249 -26.51 6.71 25.05
C ASP A 249 -25.22 7.55 24.96
N GLY A 250 -24.10 7.08 25.53
CA GLY A 250 -22.86 7.82 25.76
C GLY A 250 -22.03 8.16 24.50
N TYR A 251 -22.62 8.78 23.49
CA TYR A 251 -22.05 9.03 22.16
C TYR A 251 -21.01 10.17 22.10
N TYR A 252 -19.94 10.08 22.88
CA TYR A 252 -18.81 11.00 22.78
C TYR A 252 -17.48 10.31 22.52
N TYR A 253 -17.48 8.98 22.36
CA TYR A 253 -16.31 8.17 21.95
C TYR A 253 -15.04 8.52 22.72
N ASP A 254 -15.20 8.85 24.02
CA ASP A 254 -14.13 9.29 24.92
C ASP A 254 -13.30 10.49 24.42
N ILE A 255 -13.91 11.41 23.66
CA ILE A 255 -13.28 12.69 23.32
C ILE A 255 -13.22 13.57 24.57
N ASP A 256 -12.02 13.76 25.10
CA ASP A 256 -11.75 14.51 26.34
C ASP A 256 -10.99 15.84 26.08
N ASN A 257 -10.41 16.01 24.91
CA ASN A 257 -9.64 17.21 24.54
C ASN A 257 -9.68 17.50 23.03
N GLY A 258 -9.32 18.74 22.67
CA GLY A 258 -9.16 19.17 21.29
C GLY A 258 -10.34 19.95 20.71
N ALA A 259 -10.16 20.42 19.48
CA ALA A 259 -11.17 21.11 18.70
C ALA A 259 -12.09 20.11 17.98
N VAL A 260 -13.36 20.08 18.35
CA VAL A 260 -14.35 19.10 17.84
C VAL A 260 -15.25 19.73 16.79
N CYS A 261 -15.46 19.04 15.69
CA CYS A 261 -16.37 19.44 14.62
C CYS A 261 -17.17 18.26 14.10
N GLU A 262 -18.44 18.51 13.80
CA GLU A 262 -19.31 17.58 13.09
C GLU A 262 -19.84 18.24 11.82
N LEU A 263 -19.61 17.59 10.69
CA LEU A 263 -20.14 18.01 9.39
C LEU A 263 -21.39 17.22 9.06
N GLU A 264 -22.42 17.90 8.57
CA GLU A 264 -23.60 17.28 7.95
C GLU A 264 -23.51 17.47 6.44
N ILE A 265 -23.49 16.36 5.70
CA ILE A 265 -23.71 16.31 4.25
C ILE A 265 -25.18 15.94 4.04
N ASN A 266 -25.93 16.79 3.36
CA ASN A 266 -27.34 16.60 3.08
C ASN A 266 -27.56 16.46 1.57
N PHE A 267 -28.00 15.28 1.14
CA PHE A 267 -28.28 14.98 -0.26
C PHE A 267 -29.63 15.56 -0.68
N GLU A 268 -29.84 15.94 -1.93
CA GLU A 268 -31.15 16.40 -2.44
C GLU A 268 -32.21 15.29 -2.46
N SER A 269 -31.79 14.06 -2.71
CA SER A 269 -32.61 12.85 -2.67
C SER A 269 -31.92 11.75 -1.87
N VAL A 270 -32.65 10.68 -1.52
CA VAL A 270 -32.03 9.47 -0.96
C VAL A 270 -31.10 8.90 -2.01
N ASN A 271 -29.83 8.71 -1.64
CA ASN A 271 -28.79 8.17 -2.50
C ASN A 271 -28.25 6.85 -1.93
N THR A 272 -27.71 6.02 -2.81
CA THR A 272 -26.90 4.87 -2.41
C THR A 272 -25.45 5.30 -2.27
N VAL A 273 -24.79 4.92 -1.18
CA VAL A 273 -23.37 5.20 -0.92
C VAL A 273 -22.72 3.95 -0.35
N ASN A 274 -21.47 3.66 -0.70
CA ASN A 274 -20.69 2.57 -0.13
C ASN A 274 -19.21 2.91 0.10
N GLU A 275 -18.78 4.12 -0.26
CA GLU A 275 -17.46 4.65 0.07
C GLU A 275 -17.55 6.13 0.46
N LEU A 276 -16.87 6.50 1.54
CA LEU A 276 -16.61 7.88 1.94
C LEU A 276 -15.10 8.14 1.90
N VAL A 277 -14.68 9.11 1.09
CA VAL A 277 -13.29 9.56 0.97
C VAL A 277 -13.15 10.94 1.60
N LEU A 278 -12.24 11.07 2.55
CA LEU A 278 -11.94 12.33 3.24
C LEU A 278 -10.48 12.71 2.99
N ASN A 279 -10.23 13.96 2.59
CA ASN A 279 -8.88 14.48 2.37
C ASN A 279 -8.58 15.67 3.30
N PRO A 280 -8.02 15.45 4.50
CA PRO A 280 -7.77 16.51 5.47
C PRO A 280 -6.83 17.60 4.94
N CYS A 281 -7.20 18.85 5.15
CA CYS A 281 -6.39 20.05 4.90
C CYS A 281 -6.02 20.70 6.24
N CYS A 282 -5.05 20.13 6.94
CA CYS A 282 -4.71 20.54 8.30
C CYS A 282 -3.20 20.48 8.59
N ASN A 283 -2.73 21.39 9.45
CA ASN A 283 -1.32 21.42 9.86
C ASN A 283 -0.92 20.18 10.69
N TYR A 284 -1.86 19.68 11.49
CA TYR A 284 -1.70 18.49 12.33
C TYR A 284 -2.77 17.46 11.99
N PRO A 285 -2.48 16.16 12.15
CA PRO A 285 -3.45 15.11 11.91
C PRO A 285 -4.75 15.34 12.69
N ILE A 286 -5.86 14.94 12.09
CA ILE A 286 -7.17 14.91 12.71
C ILE A 286 -7.57 13.46 12.98
N ARG A 287 -8.39 13.25 14.01
CA ARG A 287 -9.02 11.98 14.29
C ARG A 287 -10.42 12.00 13.68
N ILE A 288 -10.69 11.17 12.67
CA ILE A 288 -12.06 10.91 12.20
C ILE A 288 -12.66 9.91 13.18
N VAL A 289 -13.50 10.41 14.09
CA VAL A 289 -13.99 9.65 15.25
C VAL A 289 -15.18 8.79 14.85
N ALA A 290 -16.14 9.37 14.15
CA ALA A 290 -17.33 8.65 13.73
C ALA A 290 -17.91 9.14 12.41
N VAL A 291 -18.52 8.22 11.68
CA VAL A 291 -19.33 8.49 10.49
C VAL A 291 -20.68 7.85 10.71
N ARG A 292 -21.74 8.64 10.58
CA ARG A 292 -23.13 8.24 10.87
C ARG A 292 -24.04 8.67 9.74
N TYR A 293 -25.21 8.07 9.62
CA TYR A 293 -26.17 8.46 8.59
C TYR A 293 -27.62 8.34 9.04
N LYS A 294 -28.50 9.03 8.29
CA LYS A 294 -29.95 8.86 8.29
C LYS A 294 -30.45 8.48 6.90
N GLN A 295 -31.47 7.63 6.85
CA GLN A 295 -32.10 7.21 5.60
C GLN A 295 -33.06 8.28 5.08
N THR A 296 -33.64 9.08 5.96
CA THR A 296 -34.69 10.07 5.64
C THR A 296 -34.38 11.46 6.23
N ASP A 297 -35.27 12.41 5.97
CA ASP A 297 -35.26 13.75 6.59
C ASP A 297 -35.90 13.79 7.98
N ASP A 298 -36.40 12.65 8.50
CA ASP A 298 -37.05 12.60 9.80
C ASP A 298 -36.07 12.93 10.94
N GLU A 299 -36.40 13.97 11.71
CA GLU A 299 -35.59 14.41 12.85
C GLU A 299 -35.55 13.34 13.96
N ASP A 300 -36.62 12.55 14.10
CA ASP A 300 -36.76 11.50 15.11
C ASP A 300 -36.08 10.18 14.71
N GLU A 301 -35.65 10.04 13.44
CA GLU A 301 -34.90 8.86 12.99
C GLU A 301 -33.57 8.74 13.75
N PRO A 302 -33.24 7.58 14.35
CA PRO A 302 -31.97 7.40 15.03
C PRO A 302 -30.81 7.39 14.03
N LEU A 303 -29.67 7.93 14.47
CA LEU A 303 -28.43 7.84 13.69
C LEU A 303 -27.94 6.39 13.66
N THR A 304 -27.62 5.91 12.47
CA THR A 304 -26.94 4.61 12.31
C THR A 304 -25.44 4.84 12.16
N GLU A 305 -24.63 4.13 12.95
CA GLU A 305 -23.18 4.24 12.93
C GLU A 305 -22.56 3.37 11.83
N LEU A 306 -21.61 3.95 11.09
CA LEU A 306 -20.81 3.25 10.07
C LEU A 306 -19.38 3.09 10.54
N VAL A 307 -18.80 4.19 11.05
CA VAL A 307 -17.43 4.24 11.56
C VAL A 307 -17.50 4.66 13.01
N TRP A 308 -16.82 3.93 13.89
CA TRP A 308 -16.66 4.26 15.32
C TRP A 308 -15.49 3.47 15.94
N PRO A 309 -14.90 3.90 17.07
CA PRO A 309 -13.68 3.29 17.60
C PRO A 309 -13.77 1.80 17.94
N GLU A 310 -14.92 1.36 18.44
CA GLU A 310 -15.15 -0.03 18.87
C GLU A 310 -15.73 -0.92 17.74
N ASN A 311 -15.64 -0.50 16.48
CA ASN A 311 -16.18 -1.30 15.37
C ASN A 311 -15.46 -2.64 15.25
N GLU A 312 -16.20 -3.73 15.07
CA GLU A 312 -15.64 -5.08 14.88
C GLU A 312 -14.75 -5.17 13.62
N GLN A 313 -15.08 -4.39 12.59
CA GLN A 313 -14.29 -4.29 11.36
C GLN A 313 -13.23 -3.20 11.51
N LYS A 314 -11.96 -3.60 11.61
CA LYS A 314 -10.80 -2.70 11.74
C LYS A 314 -10.77 -1.55 10.71
N MET A 315 -11.26 -1.78 9.49
CA MET A 315 -11.29 -0.76 8.44
C MET A 315 -12.36 0.33 8.65
N LEU A 316 -13.36 0.05 9.48
CA LEU A 316 -14.43 0.95 9.92
C LEU A 316 -14.23 1.45 11.36
N GLN A 317 -13.03 1.28 11.91
CA GLN A 317 -12.63 1.95 13.14
C GLN A 317 -12.24 3.41 12.86
N ASP A 318 -12.21 4.21 13.91
CA ASP A 318 -11.75 5.60 13.83
C ASP A 318 -10.29 5.68 13.33
N LYS A 319 -9.96 6.77 12.65
CA LYS A 319 -8.64 6.94 12.03
C LYS A 319 -8.03 8.27 12.37
N PHE A 320 -6.80 8.23 12.89
CA PHE A 320 -5.95 9.39 13.11
C PHE A 320 -5.08 9.63 11.88
N THR A 321 -5.33 10.70 11.13
CA THR A 321 -4.70 10.90 9.83
C THR A 321 -4.48 12.37 9.47
N LYS A 322 -3.40 12.64 8.73
CA LYS A 322 -3.15 13.89 8.00
C LYS A 322 -3.33 13.70 6.48
N SER A 323 -3.37 12.45 6.04
CA SER A 323 -3.48 12.05 4.64
C SER A 323 -4.91 11.65 4.30
N GLN A 324 -5.21 11.52 3.00
CA GLN A 324 -6.48 11.00 2.53
C GLN A 324 -6.80 9.65 3.18
N VAL A 325 -8.07 9.47 3.52
CA VAL A 325 -8.61 8.25 4.10
C VAL A 325 -9.89 7.85 3.39
N SER A 326 -10.01 6.56 3.07
CA SER A 326 -11.25 5.97 2.57
C SER A 326 -11.87 5.04 3.62
N PHE A 327 -13.18 5.13 3.76
CA PHE A 327 -14.04 4.21 4.50
C PHE A 327 -14.98 3.53 3.51
N LYS A 328 -14.83 2.21 3.33
CA LYS A 328 -15.67 1.40 2.45
C LYS A 328 -16.61 0.54 3.31
N PHE A 329 -17.91 0.58 3.04
CA PHE A 329 -18.95 -0.09 3.83
C PHE A 329 -20.05 -0.64 2.90
N PRO A 330 -21.00 -1.47 3.38
CA PRO A 330 -22.09 -1.96 2.55
C PRO A 330 -22.92 -0.85 1.91
N ASP A 331 -23.58 -1.16 0.79
CA ASP A 331 -24.53 -0.23 0.16
C ASP A 331 -25.56 0.27 1.20
N ILE A 332 -25.47 1.55 1.55
CA ILE A 332 -26.44 2.22 2.42
C ILE A 332 -27.31 3.14 1.59
N LEU A 333 -28.58 3.24 1.97
CA LEU A 333 -29.49 4.28 1.51
C LEU A 333 -29.44 5.42 2.52
N CYS A 334 -28.99 6.59 2.10
CA CYS A 334 -28.86 7.74 3.00
C CYS A 334 -29.34 9.04 2.36
N LYS A 335 -29.94 9.89 3.20
CA LYS A 335 -30.31 11.28 2.90
C LYS A 335 -29.37 12.27 3.58
N LYS A 336 -28.81 11.90 4.74
CA LYS A 336 -27.83 12.70 5.48
C LYS A 336 -26.67 11.84 5.98
N ILE A 337 -25.45 12.35 5.88
CA ILE A 337 -24.24 11.77 6.49
C ILE A 337 -23.65 12.78 7.47
N TYR A 338 -23.26 12.28 8.64
CA TYR A 338 -22.63 13.05 9.71
C TYR A 338 -21.19 12.56 9.93
N ILE A 339 -20.23 13.47 9.89
CA ILE A 339 -18.79 13.17 10.06
C ILE A 339 -18.29 13.91 11.29
N LEU A 340 -18.03 13.17 12.36
CA LEU A 340 -17.46 13.69 13.61
C LEU A 340 -15.94 13.53 13.59
N PHE A 341 -15.21 14.61 13.80
CA PHE A 341 -13.76 14.58 13.93
C PHE A 341 -13.26 15.54 15.00
N VAL A 342 -12.05 15.26 15.49
CA VAL A 342 -11.37 16.08 16.49
C VAL A 342 -9.93 16.35 16.08
N GLN A 343 -9.48 17.58 16.33
CA GLN A 343 -8.07 17.94 16.28
C GLN A 343 -7.55 18.19 17.70
N GLU A 344 -6.77 17.24 18.21
CA GLU A 344 -6.20 17.28 19.57
C GLU A 344 -5.01 18.25 19.66
N HIS A 345 -4.25 18.38 18.56
CA HIS A 345 -3.02 19.17 18.50
C HIS A 345 -3.29 20.64 18.09
N TYR A 346 -2.50 21.57 18.63
CA TYR A 346 -2.63 23.01 18.39
C TYR A 346 -1.26 23.71 18.36
N LEU A 347 -1.24 24.93 17.82
CA LEU A 347 -0.11 25.85 17.89
C LEU A 347 -0.34 26.91 18.96
N ARG A 348 0.61 27.07 19.89
CA ARG A 348 0.61 28.21 20.80
C ARG A 348 1.25 29.42 20.11
N LYS A 349 0.44 30.38 19.66
CA LYS A 349 0.89 31.57 18.93
C LYS A 349 0.71 32.84 19.75
N THR A 350 1.64 33.76 19.62
CA THR A 350 1.52 35.11 20.18
C THR A 350 1.01 36.06 19.10
N TYR A 351 -0.20 36.56 19.26
CA TYR A 351 -0.83 37.54 18.40
C TYR A 351 -0.59 38.94 18.94
N LEU A 352 -0.41 39.90 18.05
CA LEU A 352 -0.41 41.33 18.37
C LEU A 352 -1.78 41.89 18.02
N TYR A 353 -2.47 42.50 18.98
CA TYR A 353 -3.75 43.15 18.73
C TYR A 353 -3.72 44.62 19.16
N ASN A 354 -4.43 45.46 18.42
CA ASN A 354 -4.66 46.84 18.80
C ASN A 354 -5.88 46.91 19.72
N PRO A 355 -5.77 47.45 20.95
CA PRO A 355 -6.89 47.63 21.87
C PRO A 355 -8.11 48.35 21.28
N GLN A 356 -7.92 49.21 20.28
CA GLN A 356 -9.01 49.92 19.60
C GLN A 356 -9.80 49.02 18.63
N ASP A 357 -9.22 47.91 18.19
CA ASP A 357 -9.85 46.94 17.28
C ASP A 357 -10.52 45.78 18.02
N VAL A 358 -10.34 45.66 19.35
CA VAL A 358 -10.97 44.62 20.20
C VAL A 358 -12.49 44.66 20.11
N TYR A 359 -13.08 45.85 20.04
CA TYR A 359 -14.54 46.00 19.92
C TYR A 359 -15.07 45.80 18.50
N LYS A 360 -14.19 45.90 17.48
CA LYS A 360 -14.55 45.64 16.08
C LYS A 360 -14.41 44.16 15.73
N ASN A 361 -13.43 43.50 16.36
CA ASN A 361 -13.16 42.09 16.17
C ASN A 361 -13.81 41.28 17.30
N SER A 362 -14.92 40.63 16.96
CA SER A 362 -15.50 39.52 17.76
C SER A 362 -14.51 38.35 17.98
N LEU A 363 -13.31 38.41 17.38
CA LEU A 363 -12.19 37.48 17.55
C LEU A 363 -11.58 37.41 18.96
N TRP A 364 -11.95 38.27 19.91
CA TRP A 364 -11.19 38.38 21.17
C TRP A 364 -11.97 38.00 22.43
N PHE A 365 -13.28 38.23 22.46
CA PHE A 365 -14.11 37.99 23.65
C PHE A 365 -15.54 37.61 23.24
N ASP A 366 -15.94 36.35 23.43
CA ASP A 366 -17.35 35.97 23.44
C ASP A 366 -17.84 35.85 24.88
N SER A 367 -18.57 36.86 25.34
CA SER A 367 -19.18 36.90 26.67
C SER A 367 -20.36 35.93 26.83
N LYS A 368 -20.72 35.15 25.80
CA LYS A 368 -21.88 34.24 25.82
C LYS A 368 -21.57 32.80 26.23
N ASN A 369 -20.31 32.38 26.26
CA ASN A 369 -19.91 31.08 26.82
C ASN A 369 -19.80 31.17 28.35
N SER A 370 -20.95 31.03 29.02
CA SER A 370 -21.08 31.04 30.48
C SER A 370 -20.67 29.72 31.16
N VAL A 371 -20.13 28.75 30.42
CA VAL A 371 -19.59 27.52 31.00
C VAL A 371 -18.15 27.78 31.39
N LYS A 372 -17.92 28.04 32.69
CA LYS A 372 -16.58 28.10 33.26
C LYS A 372 -15.93 26.72 33.09
N PRO A 373 -14.84 26.56 32.31
CA PRO A 373 -14.08 25.32 32.37
C PRO A 373 -13.57 25.16 33.80
N LYS A 374 -14.00 24.10 34.47
CA LYS A 374 -13.47 23.73 35.80
C LYS A 374 -12.07 23.20 35.59
N VAL A 375 -11.09 24.08 35.74
CA VAL A 375 -9.68 23.74 35.81
C VAL A 375 -9.47 22.89 37.06
N LEU A 376 -9.31 21.58 36.89
CA LEU A 376 -8.70 20.71 37.88
C LEU A 376 -7.44 20.15 37.24
N GLU A 377 -6.31 20.57 37.80
CA GLU A 377 -4.91 20.19 37.52
C GLU A 377 -4.72 19.08 36.47
N ALA A 378 -4.53 19.48 35.20
CA ALA A 378 -4.02 18.63 34.15
C ALA A 378 -2.53 18.96 33.90
N GLU A 379 -1.64 18.09 34.36
CA GLU A 379 -0.23 18.11 33.94
C GLU A 379 -0.14 17.70 32.46
N PHE A 380 0.45 18.56 31.63
CA PHE A 380 0.97 18.14 30.33
C PHE A 380 2.23 18.92 29.98
N GLN A 381 3.32 18.18 29.81
CA GLN A 381 4.63 18.62 29.31
C GLN A 381 4.73 18.48 27.78
N PRO A 382 4.97 19.59 27.05
CA PRO A 382 5.72 19.54 25.81
C PRO A 382 7.12 20.15 26.02
N THR A 383 8.16 19.31 26.06
CA THR A 383 9.56 19.69 25.77
C THR A 383 9.66 20.07 24.28
N TYR A 384 10.25 21.17 23.78
CA TYR A 384 11.31 22.08 24.22
C TYR A 384 11.01 23.51 23.76
N GLY A 385 11.47 24.51 24.54
CA GLY A 385 11.27 25.93 24.25
C GLY A 385 10.77 26.77 25.42
N ASP A 386 10.68 26.20 26.63
CA ASP A 386 10.57 27.00 27.84
C ASP A 386 11.80 27.90 27.97
N ARG A 387 11.57 29.20 27.83
CA ARG A 387 12.07 30.20 28.79
C ARG A 387 11.21 31.45 28.76
N GLU A 388 10.68 31.71 29.96
CA GLU A 388 10.49 33.04 30.55
C GLU A 388 9.26 33.84 30.12
N LEU A 389 8.18 33.75 30.92
CA LEU A 389 7.86 34.74 31.97
C LEU A 389 6.44 34.49 32.49
N ASN A 390 6.33 33.99 33.72
CA ASN A 390 5.13 34.20 34.53
C ASN A 390 4.98 35.71 34.73
N SER A 391 4.09 36.33 33.94
CA SER A 391 3.73 37.73 34.12
C SER A 391 2.67 37.80 35.22
N THR A 392 3.10 38.21 36.41
CA THR A 392 2.24 38.55 37.57
C THR A 392 1.16 39.61 37.24
N ILE A 393 1.23 40.24 36.07
CA ILE A 393 0.22 41.19 35.57
C ILE A 393 -1.04 40.44 35.14
N TRP A 394 -0.92 39.25 34.54
CA TRP A 394 -2.08 38.49 34.05
C TRP A 394 -2.89 37.84 35.17
N ASP A 395 -2.24 37.37 36.23
CA ASP A 395 -2.93 36.86 37.44
C ASP A 395 -3.76 37.97 38.09
N ASN A 396 -3.24 39.21 38.12
CA ASN A 396 -3.97 40.37 38.64
C ASN A 396 -5.09 40.86 37.73
N VAL A 397 -5.03 40.59 36.42
CA VAL A 397 -6.08 40.97 35.46
C VAL A 397 -7.24 39.96 35.51
N ASN A 398 -6.95 38.66 35.59
CA ASN A 398 -7.97 37.62 35.73
C ASN A 398 -8.76 37.74 37.05
N ASP A 399 -8.07 38.00 38.17
CA ASP A 399 -8.73 38.21 39.47
C ASP A 399 -9.63 39.46 39.53
N ARG A 400 -9.36 40.46 38.68
CA ARG A 400 -10.16 41.70 38.59
C ARG A 400 -11.35 41.58 37.64
N ILE A 401 -11.23 40.77 36.58
CA ILE A 401 -12.32 40.50 35.62
C ILE A 401 -13.48 39.73 36.28
N VAL A 402 -13.18 38.88 37.27
CA VAL A 402 -14.19 38.05 37.96
C VAL A 402 -15.08 38.86 38.94
N LYS A 403 -14.70 40.10 39.29
CA LYS A 403 -15.34 40.83 40.41
C LYS A 403 -16.18 42.07 40.08
N ASN A 404 -16.29 42.56 38.83
CA ASN A 404 -16.99 43.85 38.59
C ASN A 404 -17.95 43.90 37.38
N GLU A 405 -19.09 44.56 37.62
CA GLU A 405 -20.17 44.83 36.68
C GLU A 405 -19.77 45.85 35.59
N ASN A 406 -19.36 45.31 34.44
CA ASN A 406 -19.70 45.70 33.06
C ASN A 406 -19.77 47.15 32.54
N LYS A 407 -19.25 48.21 33.21
CA LYS A 407 -19.17 49.54 32.56
C LYS A 407 -17.83 50.28 32.58
N ASP A 408 -16.83 49.84 33.35
CA ASP A 408 -15.54 50.55 33.44
C ASP A 408 -14.29 49.73 33.07
N LEU A 409 -14.46 48.49 32.58
CA LEU A 409 -13.33 47.63 32.19
C LEU A 409 -12.58 48.15 30.94
N ALA A 410 -13.27 48.81 30.03
CA ALA A 410 -12.69 49.35 28.79
C ALA A 410 -11.65 50.45 29.08
N ALA A 411 -12.00 51.43 29.91
CA ALA A 411 -11.14 52.57 30.19
C ALA A 411 -9.90 52.19 31.03
N ILE A 412 -10.06 51.23 31.94
CA ILE A 412 -8.98 50.78 32.83
C ILE A 412 -8.03 49.79 32.13
N ILE A 413 -8.55 48.93 31.26
CA ILE A 413 -7.70 47.99 30.51
C ILE A 413 -6.96 48.71 29.39
N ILE A 414 -7.60 49.62 28.65
CA ILE A 414 -7.05 50.15 27.40
C ILE A 414 -5.92 51.15 27.66
N GLY A 415 -6.03 52.03 28.66
CA GLY A 415 -5.10 53.16 28.82
C GLY A 415 -5.08 54.04 27.55
N ASP A 416 -4.55 55.26 27.61
CA ASP A 416 -4.42 56.09 26.40
C ASP A 416 -3.34 55.57 25.40
N GLU A 417 -2.86 54.34 25.57
CA GLU A 417 -1.73 53.79 24.84
C GLU A 417 -2.16 53.11 23.53
N LYS A 418 -1.58 53.60 22.42
CA LYS A 418 -1.75 53.11 21.04
C LYS A 418 -0.94 51.85 20.71
N ASP A 419 -0.29 51.25 21.71
CA ASP A 419 0.68 50.20 21.47
C ASP A 419 0.03 48.81 21.37
N ASN A 420 0.45 48.05 20.37
CA ASN A 420 -0.02 46.69 20.12
C ASN A 420 0.27 45.78 21.32
N ARG A 421 -0.75 45.08 21.81
CA ARG A 421 -0.64 44.14 22.92
C ARG A 421 -0.44 42.72 22.44
N LYS A 422 0.43 41.98 23.13
CA LYS A 422 0.67 40.55 22.89
C LYS A 422 -0.36 39.70 23.63
N VAL A 423 -1.03 38.79 22.92
CA VAL A 423 -1.91 37.75 23.49
C VAL A 423 -1.49 36.41 22.97
N ILE A 424 -1.43 35.44 23.87
CA ILE A 424 -1.14 34.06 23.52
C ILE A 424 -2.48 33.36 23.25
N LYS A 425 -2.60 32.70 22.11
CA LYS A 425 -3.73 31.83 21.79
C LYS A 425 -3.24 30.45 21.37
N TYR A 426 -4.10 29.46 21.61
CA TYR A 426 -4.00 28.08 21.17
C TYR A 426 -4.78 27.98 19.85
N ASP A 427 -4.07 27.79 18.75
CA ASP A 427 -4.58 27.81 17.38
C ASP A 427 -4.72 26.38 16.85
N TYR A 428 -5.96 25.94 16.70
CA TYR A 428 -6.33 24.68 16.05
C TYR A 428 -6.71 24.99 14.62
N ASN A 429 -6.19 24.24 13.66
CA ASN A 429 -6.41 24.47 12.24
C ASN A 429 -6.78 23.15 11.54
N TYR A 430 -8.04 23.03 11.14
CA TYR A 430 -8.55 21.85 10.47
C TYR A 430 -9.42 22.23 9.27
N GLY A 431 -9.56 21.28 8.35
CA GLY A 431 -10.22 21.50 7.08
C GLY A 431 -10.19 20.26 6.21
N PHE A 432 -10.77 20.37 5.02
CA PHE A 432 -10.72 19.33 3.99
C PHE A 432 -10.56 19.99 2.61
N TYR A 433 -9.81 19.34 1.71
CA TYR A 433 -9.75 19.71 0.30
C TYR A 433 -11.07 19.33 -0.37
N TYR A 434 -11.22 18.06 -0.76
CA TYR A 434 -12.45 17.51 -1.29
C TYR A 434 -12.89 16.27 -0.47
N ILE A 435 -14.20 16.17 -0.25
CA ILE A 435 -14.90 15.04 0.36
C ILE A 435 -15.71 14.38 -0.75
N SER A 436 -15.61 13.06 -0.87
CA SER A 436 -16.35 12.31 -1.89
C SER A 436 -17.17 11.19 -1.28
N CYS A 437 -18.40 11.04 -1.75
CA CYS A 437 -19.26 9.90 -1.44
C CYS A 437 -19.49 9.12 -2.74
N TYR A 438 -19.04 7.87 -2.80
CA TYR A 438 -19.18 7.06 -4.00
C TYR A 438 -20.13 5.88 -3.79
N ASN A 439 -20.78 5.49 -4.88
CA ASN A 439 -21.38 4.19 -5.07
C ASN A 439 -20.52 3.39 -6.06
N ASN A 440 -19.60 2.60 -5.53
CA ASN A 440 -18.70 1.76 -6.31
C ASN A 440 -19.31 0.39 -6.57
N HIS A 441 -19.15 -0.10 -7.79
CA HIS A 441 -19.39 -1.49 -8.14
C HIS A 441 -18.15 -2.08 -8.79
N TYR A 442 -17.69 -3.18 -8.23
CA TYR A 442 -16.54 -3.92 -8.71
C TYR A 442 -16.96 -5.13 -9.55
N ASP A 443 -16.07 -5.56 -10.42
CA ASP A 443 -16.19 -6.82 -11.14
C ASP A 443 -16.11 -8.01 -10.18
N ARG A 444 -16.46 -9.22 -10.64
CA ARG A 444 -16.38 -10.44 -9.84
C ARG A 444 -14.97 -11.01 -9.77
N ALA A 445 -14.12 -10.67 -10.72
CA ALA A 445 -12.76 -11.17 -10.78
C ALA A 445 -11.78 -10.10 -11.25
N GLY A 446 -10.59 -10.13 -10.67
CA GLY A 446 -9.46 -9.32 -11.04
C GLY A 446 -8.23 -10.21 -11.14
N PHE A 447 -7.28 -9.89 -12.01
CA PHE A 447 -6.00 -10.57 -12.00
C PHE A 447 -4.84 -9.58 -11.96
N TYR A 448 -3.80 -9.97 -11.25
CA TYR A 448 -2.51 -9.34 -11.20
C TYR A 448 -1.46 -10.40 -11.59
N VAL A 449 -0.51 -10.02 -12.43
CA VAL A 449 0.65 -10.84 -12.75
C VAL A 449 1.88 -9.95 -12.62
N SER A 450 2.85 -10.38 -11.83
CA SER A 450 4.11 -9.67 -11.68
C SER A 450 4.95 -9.79 -12.96
N LYS A 451 5.86 -8.83 -13.16
CA LYS A 451 7.00 -9.04 -14.05
C LYS A 451 7.88 -10.19 -13.54
N MET A 452 8.73 -10.70 -14.42
CA MET A 452 9.71 -11.73 -14.06
C MET A 452 10.67 -11.22 -13.00
N ILE A 453 10.70 -11.87 -11.85
CA ILE A 453 11.65 -11.63 -10.77
C ILE A 453 12.85 -12.56 -11.01
N ASN A 454 14.04 -11.99 -11.19
CA ASN A 454 15.27 -12.74 -11.43
C ASN A 454 16.22 -12.58 -10.24
N LEU A 455 16.56 -13.70 -9.59
CA LEU A 455 17.43 -13.70 -8.41
C LEU A 455 18.89 -13.97 -8.75
N GLY A 456 19.19 -14.40 -9.99
CA GLY A 456 20.53 -14.78 -10.43
C GLY A 456 21.05 -16.11 -9.89
N ASN A 457 20.31 -16.76 -8.98
CA ASN A 457 20.63 -18.06 -8.38
C ASN A 457 19.44 -19.02 -8.51
N ASN A 458 19.71 -20.31 -8.43
CA ASN A 458 18.69 -21.35 -8.47
C ASN A 458 17.85 -21.32 -7.19
N ILE A 459 16.53 -21.35 -7.36
CA ILE A 459 15.53 -21.30 -6.31
C ILE A 459 15.24 -22.72 -5.84
N ARG A 460 15.34 -22.91 -4.54
CA ARG A 460 14.97 -24.16 -3.88
C ARG A 460 13.53 -24.11 -3.37
N THR A 461 13.22 -23.11 -2.54
CA THR A 461 11.85 -22.93 -2.02
C THR A 461 11.42 -21.48 -2.01
N ILE A 462 10.12 -21.24 -2.17
CA ILE A 462 9.50 -19.92 -2.04
C ILE A 462 8.44 -19.98 -0.95
N LYS A 463 8.45 -18.98 -0.06
CA LYS A 463 7.37 -18.66 0.85
C LYS A 463 6.84 -17.27 0.54
N LEU A 464 5.53 -17.11 0.64
CA LEU A 464 4.83 -15.88 0.32
C LEU A 464 4.17 -15.34 1.59
N TYR A 465 4.30 -14.05 1.88
CA TYR A 465 3.59 -13.35 2.95
C TYR A 465 2.82 -12.21 2.33
N THR A 466 1.61 -11.93 2.82
CA THR A 466 0.73 -10.93 2.23
C THR A 466 0.08 -10.07 3.30
N ASP A 467 -0.20 -8.81 2.95
CA ASP A 467 -1.06 -7.93 3.74
C ASP A 467 -2.37 -7.71 2.97
N GLU A 468 -3.40 -8.43 3.40
CA GLU A 468 -4.70 -8.53 2.75
C GLU A 468 -5.83 -8.07 3.66
N ILE A 469 -6.82 -7.40 3.08
CA ILE A 469 -8.06 -7.04 3.76
C ILE A 469 -9.23 -7.64 2.98
N HIS A 470 -9.98 -8.51 3.65
CA HIS A 470 -11.21 -9.09 3.14
C HIS A 470 -12.40 -8.48 3.86
N GLN A 471 -13.13 -7.64 3.14
CA GLN A 471 -14.40 -7.09 3.58
C GLN A 471 -15.44 -8.21 3.76
N ARG A 472 -16.35 -8.03 4.72
CA ARG A 472 -17.44 -8.96 5.01
C ARG A 472 -18.75 -8.42 4.47
N ASP A 473 -19.63 -9.34 4.09
CA ASP A 473 -20.99 -8.98 3.67
C ASP A 473 -21.83 -8.45 4.85
N SER A 474 -23.07 -8.04 4.54
CA SER A 474 -24.05 -7.58 5.54
C SER A 474 -24.43 -8.64 6.59
N LEU A 475 -24.12 -9.92 6.33
CA LEU A 475 -24.36 -11.05 7.22
C LEU A 475 -23.07 -11.50 7.94
N ASN A 476 -22.01 -10.70 7.85
CA ASN A 476 -20.71 -10.94 8.47
C ASN A 476 -19.95 -12.16 7.91
N HIS A 477 -20.24 -12.59 6.67
CA HIS A 477 -19.53 -13.65 5.97
C HIS A 477 -18.36 -13.13 5.13
N TYR A 478 -17.31 -13.94 5.01
CA TYR A 478 -16.26 -13.72 4.02
C TYR A 478 -16.74 -14.23 2.66
N ILE A 479 -16.81 -13.34 1.67
CA ILE A 479 -17.24 -13.68 0.32
C ILE A 479 -16.25 -13.19 -0.75
N THR A 480 -15.03 -12.87 -0.35
CA THR A 480 -13.91 -12.49 -1.22
C THR A 480 -12.71 -13.37 -0.94
N ASP A 481 -11.90 -13.64 -1.96
CA ASP A 481 -10.68 -14.46 -1.87
C ASP A 481 -9.58 -13.87 -2.77
N ILE A 482 -8.32 -14.14 -2.45
CA ILE A 482 -7.17 -13.87 -3.32
C ILE A 482 -6.40 -15.17 -3.54
N GLU A 483 -6.37 -15.63 -4.79
CA GLU A 483 -5.70 -16.87 -5.17
C GLU A 483 -4.27 -16.58 -5.66
N TYR A 484 -3.25 -17.18 -5.04
CA TYR A 484 -1.84 -16.99 -5.44
C TYR A 484 -1.28 -18.21 -6.18
N TYR A 485 -0.52 -17.91 -7.23
CA TYR A 485 0.20 -18.89 -8.04
C TYR A 485 1.60 -18.37 -8.39
N ILE A 486 2.57 -19.28 -8.45
CA ILE A 486 3.94 -18.99 -8.88
C ILE A 486 4.26 -19.82 -10.11
N ALA A 487 4.95 -19.22 -11.08
CA ALA A 487 5.52 -19.94 -12.21
C ALA A 487 6.98 -19.57 -12.43
N GLY A 488 7.81 -20.55 -12.77
CA GLY A 488 9.24 -20.38 -13.04
C GLY A 488 9.59 -20.10 -14.50
N SER A 489 8.60 -19.97 -15.38
CA SER A 489 8.79 -19.80 -16.83
C SER A 489 8.28 -18.44 -17.30
N GLU A 490 8.83 -17.96 -18.42
CA GLU A 490 8.49 -16.65 -18.97
C GLU A 490 7.13 -16.65 -19.69
N ASN A 491 6.76 -17.80 -20.27
CA ASN A 491 5.49 -18.04 -20.93
C ASN A 491 4.81 -19.28 -20.34
N PRO A 492 4.34 -19.20 -19.08
CA PRO A 492 3.78 -20.34 -18.37
C PRO A 492 2.49 -20.85 -19.01
N THR A 493 2.45 -22.16 -19.18
CA THR A 493 1.22 -22.91 -19.47
C THR A 493 0.41 -23.10 -18.19
N MET A 494 -0.78 -23.69 -18.28
CA MET A 494 -1.62 -23.96 -17.11
C MET A 494 -0.90 -24.82 -16.06
N GLU A 495 -0.13 -25.82 -16.47
CA GLU A 495 0.58 -26.76 -15.58
C GLU A 495 1.82 -26.13 -14.90
N ASP A 496 2.26 -24.97 -15.40
CA ASP A 496 3.40 -24.24 -14.83
C ASP A 496 3.01 -23.38 -13.62
N TRP A 497 1.73 -23.02 -13.50
CA TRP A 497 1.21 -22.22 -12.39
C TRP A 497 0.96 -23.10 -11.17
N LEU A 498 1.87 -23.00 -10.20
CA LEU A 498 1.80 -23.77 -8.96
C LEU A 498 1.11 -22.93 -7.88
N PRO A 499 0.01 -23.41 -7.27
CA PRO A 499 -0.67 -22.67 -6.22
C PRO A 499 0.22 -22.57 -4.98
N ILE A 500 0.16 -21.43 -4.29
CA ILE A 500 0.86 -21.22 -3.01
C ILE A 500 -0.07 -20.51 -2.03
N LEU A 501 -0.06 -20.94 -0.77
CA LEU A 501 -0.81 -20.30 0.30
C LEU A 501 0.08 -19.26 1.01
N PRO A 502 -0.40 -18.04 1.29
CA PRO A 502 0.36 -17.11 2.11
C PRO A 502 0.65 -17.67 3.51
N GLN A 503 1.84 -17.37 4.02
CA GLN A 503 2.29 -17.72 5.35
C GLN A 503 1.39 -17.08 6.42
N GLY A 504 1.05 -17.87 7.44
CA GLY A 504 0.12 -17.47 8.50
C GLY A 504 -1.37 -17.72 8.17
N VAL A 505 -1.72 -18.03 6.92
CA VAL A 505 -3.08 -18.43 6.55
C VAL A 505 -3.28 -19.91 6.85
N THR A 506 -4.18 -20.21 7.78
CA THR A 506 -4.49 -21.60 8.20
C THR A 506 -5.80 -22.13 7.63
N GLU A 507 -6.61 -21.25 7.05
CA GLU A 507 -7.94 -21.56 6.51
C GLU A 507 -8.14 -20.74 5.23
N ILE A 508 -8.58 -21.41 4.17
CA ILE A 508 -9.03 -20.73 2.95
C ILE A 508 -10.49 -20.40 3.12
N LYS A 509 -10.82 -19.12 2.97
CA LYS A 509 -12.16 -18.59 3.17
C LYS A 509 -12.76 -18.22 1.84
N SER A 510 -13.86 -18.88 1.50
CA SER A 510 -14.67 -18.63 0.31
C SER A 510 -13.91 -18.80 -1.00
N GLU A 511 -13.15 -19.89 -1.18
CA GLU A 511 -12.59 -20.22 -2.51
C GLU A 511 -13.73 -20.49 -3.51
N LEU A 512 -13.62 -19.94 -4.72
CA LEU A 512 -14.61 -20.17 -5.79
C LEU A 512 -14.56 -21.63 -6.27
N LEU A 513 -15.72 -22.30 -6.25
CA LEU A 513 -15.89 -23.64 -6.80
C LEU A 513 -16.32 -23.55 -8.26
N GLU A 514 -15.37 -23.77 -9.17
CA GLU A 514 -15.67 -23.91 -10.59
C GLU A 514 -16.01 -25.37 -10.91
N ILE A 515 -17.22 -25.60 -11.38
CA ILE A 515 -17.74 -26.94 -11.64
C ILE A 515 -17.33 -27.36 -13.06
N THR A 516 -16.47 -28.36 -13.14
CA THR A 516 -15.99 -28.93 -14.42
C THR A 516 -16.81 -30.17 -14.80
N GLY A 517 -16.73 -30.58 -16.08
CA GLY A 517 -17.53 -31.67 -16.64
C GLY A 517 -17.54 -32.92 -15.74
N GLY A 518 -18.71 -33.25 -15.18
CA GLY A 518 -18.86 -34.34 -14.21
C GLY A 518 -19.35 -33.92 -12.82
N ASN A 519 -19.78 -32.67 -12.61
CA ASN A 519 -20.27 -32.13 -11.34
C ASN A 519 -19.20 -32.03 -10.23
N TYR A 520 -17.91 -32.09 -10.60
CA TYR A 520 -16.81 -31.95 -9.66
C TYR A 520 -16.19 -30.56 -9.76
N ALA A 521 -15.99 -29.94 -8.60
CA ALA A 521 -15.19 -28.74 -8.42
C ALA A 521 -13.90 -29.12 -7.70
N TYR A 522 -12.76 -28.97 -8.37
CA TYR A 522 -11.45 -29.27 -7.82
C TYR A 522 -11.00 -28.15 -6.89
N LEU A 523 -10.41 -28.52 -5.76
CA LEU A 523 -9.85 -27.59 -4.78
C LEU A 523 -8.45 -27.16 -5.22
N ARG A 524 -8.08 -25.93 -4.91
CA ARG A 524 -6.70 -25.42 -5.13
C ARG A 524 -5.67 -26.19 -4.32
N PHE A 525 -6.00 -26.55 -3.08
CA PHE A 525 -5.16 -27.38 -2.22
C PHE A 525 -5.93 -28.59 -1.72
N GLN A 526 -5.20 -29.66 -1.47
CA GLN A 526 -5.74 -30.81 -0.77
C GLN A 526 -6.07 -30.44 0.69
N THR A 527 -7.01 -31.15 1.29
CA THR A 527 -7.46 -30.86 2.65
C THR A 527 -7.96 -32.10 3.38
N ASP A 528 -7.79 -32.11 4.70
CA ASP A 528 -8.40 -33.10 5.59
C ASP A 528 -9.82 -32.73 6.02
N GLU A 529 -10.17 -31.44 5.97
CA GLU A 529 -11.38 -30.90 6.57
C GLU A 529 -12.02 -29.82 5.69
N ILE A 530 -13.20 -30.13 5.16
CA ILE A 530 -14.12 -29.15 4.57
C ILE A 530 -14.98 -28.57 5.69
N LEU A 531 -14.91 -27.25 5.88
CA LEU A 531 -15.62 -26.57 6.97
C LEU A 531 -17.06 -26.24 6.58
N ASN A 532 -17.24 -25.62 5.42
CA ASN A 532 -18.56 -25.34 4.86
C ASN A 532 -18.50 -25.14 3.33
N VAL A 533 -19.67 -25.21 2.70
CA VAL A 533 -19.88 -24.79 1.31
C VAL A 533 -21.03 -23.81 1.27
N MET A 534 -20.87 -22.76 0.48
CA MET A 534 -21.79 -21.65 0.35
C MET A 534 -22.38 -21.61 -1.06
N LYS A 535 -23.65 -21.21 -1.16
CA LYS A 535 -24.34 -20.86 -2.40
C LYS A 535 -24.73 -19.39 -2.33
N ASN A 536 -24.17 -18.56 -3.20
CA ASN A 536 -24.36 -17.10 -3.22
C ASN A 536 -24.10 -16.45 -1.85
N GLY A 537 -22.98 -16.81 -1.20
CA GLY A 537 -22.60 -16.32 0.12
C GLY A 537 -23.36 -16.94 1.31
N VAL A 538 -24.36 -17.79 1.07
CA VAL A 538 -25.15 -18.41 2.14
C VAL A 538 -24.67 -19.85 2.39
N PRO A 539 -24.33 -20.22 3.64
CA PRO A 539 -23.95 -21.59 3.98
C PRO A 539 -25.06 -22.61 3.64
N ILE A 540 -24.69 -23.68 2.95
CA ILE A 540 -25.59 -24.78 2.60
C ILE A 540 -25.63 -25.77 3.76
N ASN A 541 -26.83 -26.20 4.17
CA ASN A 541 -26.95 -27.22 5.21
C ASN A 541 -26.66 -28.61 4.65
N LEU A 542 -25.43 -29.08 4.87
CA LEU A 542 -24.91 -30.34 4.33
C LEU A 542 -25.70 -31.60 4.74
N LYS A 543 -26.52 -31.53 5.80
CA LYS A 543 -27.27 -32.69 6.32
C LYS A 543 -28.72 -32.77 5.85
N LYS A 544 -29.27 -31.67 5.32
CA LYS A 544 -30.71 -31.57 4.96
C LYS A 544 -30.94 -31.42 3.46
N ASP A 545 -29.94 -30.94 2.73
CA ASP A 545 -30.10 -30.60 1.32
C ASP A 545 -29.56 -31.74 0.45
N ASN A 546 -30.44 -32.45 -0.27
CA ASN A 546 -30.06 -33.51 -1.22
C ASN A 546 -29.26 -32.99 -2.43
N THR A 547 -28.96 -31.70 -2.48
CA THR A 547 -28.15 -31.03 -3.52
C THR A 547 -26.66 -31.27 -3.34
N ILE A 548 -26.14 -31.59 -2.15
CA ILE A 548 -24.70 -31.89 -1.99
C ILE A 548 -24.47 -33.05 -1.02
N VAL A 549 -23.88 -34.14 -1.51
CA VAL A 549 -23.59 -35.36 -0.74
C VAL A 549 -22.08 -35.40 -0.44
N PHE A 550 -21.67 -35.06 0.78
CA PHE A 550 -20.24 -34.86 1.12
C PHE A 550 -19.47 -36.12 1.52
N GLU A 551 -20.06 -37.08 2.23
CA GLU A 551 -19.21 -38.09 2.91
C GLU A 551 -18.72 -39.24 2.03
N LYS A 552 -19.42 -39.58 0.94
CA LYS A 552 -19.02 -40.67 0.02
C LYS A 552 -18.62 -40.22 -1.38
N ASP A 553 -18.91 -38.98 -1.76
CA ASP A 553 -18.76 -38.51 -3.14
C ASP A 553 -17.74 -37.36 -3.31
N CYS A 554 -17.08 -36.91 -2.23
CA CYS A 554 -15.88 -36.09 -2.37
C CYS A 554 -14.70 -37.00 -2.71
N SER A 555 -13.99 -36.66 -3.78
CA SER A 555 -12.89 -37.47 -4.23
C SER A 555 -11.71 -37.32 -3.28
N LYS A 556 -11.23 -38.46 -2.76
CA LYS A 556 -10.04 -38.56 -1.93
C LYS A 556 -8.87 -39.09 -2.75
N ASP A 557 -7.69 -38.56 -2.49
CA ASP A 557 -6.47 -39.11 -3.06
C ASP A 557 -6.09 -40.44 -2.38
N SER A 558 -4.96 -41.03 -2.78
CA SER A 558 -4.46 -42.26 -2.18
C SER A 558 -4.11 -42.14 -0.69
N ALA A 559 -3.89 -40.92 -0.19
CA ALA A 559 -3.57 -40.63 1.21
C ALA A 559 -4.82 -40.32 2.06
N GLY A 560 -5.99 -40.16 1.42
CA GLY A 560 -7.27 -39.91 2.08
C GLY A 560 -7.64 -38.43 2.17
N HIS A 561 -6.86 -37.54 1.56
CA HIS A 561 -7.12 -36.10 1.52
C HIS A 561 -8.15 -35.76 0.44
N TYR A 562 -9.06 -34.85 0.75
CA TYR A 562 -10.01 -34.33 -0.21
C TYR A 562 -9.30 -33.44 -1.24
N TYR A 563 -9.57 -33.67 -2.53
CA TYR A 563 -9.05 -32.83 -3.62
C TYR A 563 -10.15 -32.23 -4.50
N ALA A 564 -11.41 -32.66 -4.33
CA ALA A 564 -12.54 -32.15 -5.08
C ALA A 564 -13.86 -32.30 -4.30
N ILE A 565 -14.82 -31.43 -4.59
CA ILE A 565 -16.19 -31.45 -4.09
C ILE A 565 -17.14 -31.75 -5.25
N ARG A 566 -18.06 -32.70 -5.05
CA ARG A 566 -19.11 -32.99 -6.02
C ARG A 566 -20.39 -32.25 -5.66
N ILE A 567 -20.92 -31.44 -6.59
CA ILE A 567 -22.17 -30.68 -6.40
C ILE A 567 -23.26 -31.28 -7.29
N ASN A 568 -24.22 -31.98 -6.68
CA ASN A 568 -25.31 -32.61 -7.43
C ASN A 568 -26.39 -31.58 -7.74
N ASN A 569 -26.97 -31.64 -8.94
CA ASN A 569 -28.01 -30.70 -9.37
C ASN A 569 -27.60 -29.22 -9.18
N TYR A 570 -26.37 -28.88 -9.58
CA TYR A 570 -25.87 -27.53 -9.43
C TYR A 570 -26.70 -26.54 -10.23
N ASP A 571 -26.93 -25.39 -9.60
CA ASP A 571 -27.59 -24.23 -10.19
C ASP A 571 -26.55 -23.41 -10.99
N PHE A 572 -26.71 -23.37 -12.31
CA PHE A 572 -25.78 -22.68 -13.22
C PHE A 572 -25.71 -21.17 -12.98
N ASP A 573 -26.76 -20.57 -12.37
CA ASP A 573 -26.82 -19.14 -12.11
C ASP A 573 -26.25 -18.77 -10.73
N ALA A 574 -25.92 -19.77 -9.90
CA ALA A 574 -25.41 -19.57 -8.57
C ALA A 574 -23.88 -19.61 -8.50
N VAL A 575 -23.33 -18.82 -7.58
CA VAL A 575 -21.91 -18.84 -7.23
C VAL A 575 -21.71 -19.79 -6.06
N TYR A 576 -20.88 -20.81 -6.22
CA TYR A 576 -20.52 -21.74 -5.15
C TYR A 576 -19.13 -21.43 -4.63
N SER A 577 -18.97 -21.45 -3.31
CA SER A 577 -17.66 -21.31 -2.67
C SER A 577 -17.49 -22.23 -1.47
N VAL A 578 -16.26 -22.44 -1.03
CA VAL A 578 -15.90 -23.39 0.04
C VAL A 578 -14.96 -22.74 1.06
N ASN A 579 -15.13 -23.10 2.33
CA ASN A 579 -14.11 -22.89 3.36
C ASN A 579 -13.50 -24.24 3.77
N TYR A 580 -12.18 -24.30 3.86
CA TYR A 580 -11.47 -25.54 4.23
C TYR A 580 -10.07 -25.25 4.80
N LYS A 581 -9.50 -26.25 5.47
CA LYS A 581 -8.13 -26.19 6.01
C LYS A 581 -7.16 -26.91 5.08
N PRO A 582 -6.33 -26.21 4.31
CA PRO A 582 -5.38 -26.86 3.42
C PRO A 582 -4.38 -27.72 4.21
N ILE A 583 -3.85 -28.78 3.59
CA ILE A 583 -2.83 -29.62 4.21
C ILE A 583 -1.56 -28.83 4.54
N ASP A 584 -0.84 -29.28 5.57
CA ASP A 584 0.45 -28.70 5.96
C ASP A 584 1.44 -28.72 4.79
N GLY A 585 2.22 -27.65 4.65
CA GLY A 585 3.18 -27.47 3.55
C GLY A 585 2.63 -26.73 2.33
N SER A 586 1.31 -26.49 2.23
CA SER A 586 0.70 -25.68 1.16
C SER A 586 1.22 -24.23 1.10
N ASN A 587 1.87 -23.78 2.17
CA ASN A 587 2.47 -22.46 2.34
C ASN A 587 3.94 -22.36 1.90
N ILE A 588 4.54 -23.48 1.45
CA ILE A 588 5.92 -23.54 0.96
C ILE A 588 5.89 -24.19 -0.42
N LEU A 589 6.39 -23.47 -1.42
CA LEU A 589 6.54 -24.03 -2.76
C LEU A 589 7.97 -24.55 -2.93
N ASP A 590 8.11 -25.87 -3.05
CA ASP A 590 9.38 -26.52 -3.35
C ASP A 590 9.59 -26.61 -4.87
N LEU A 591 10.64 -25.95 -5.35
CA LEU A 591 11.06 -25.92 -6.75
C LEU A 591 12.34 -26.74 -6.99
N SER A 592 12.88 -27.41 -5.96
CA SER A 592 14.14 -28.16 -6.02
C SER A 592 14.18 -29.24 -7.10
N GLN A 593 13.03 -29.82 -7.44
CA GLN A 593 12.88 -30.88 -8.44
C GLN A 593 12.29 -30.37 -9.76
N LYS A 594 11.92 -29.09 -9.85
CA LYS A 594 11.35 -28.51 -11.06
C LYS A 594 12.47 -28.03 -11.98
N LEU A 595 12.60 -28.69 -13.11
CA LEU A 595 13.51 -28.30 -14.19
C LEU A 595 12.73 -27.51 -15.25
N ALA A 596 13.32 -26.41 -15.68
CA ALA A 596 12.91 -25.68 -16.87
C ALA A 596 13.84 -26.03 -18.03
N THR A 597 13.32 -25.96 -19.27
CA THR A 597 14.11 -26.15 -20.49
C THR A 597 14.20 -24.81 -21.22
N SER A 598 15.42 -24.41 -21.54
CA SER A 598 15.71 -23.19 -22.29
C SER A 598 16.38 -23.53 -23.61
N ILE A 599 16.07 -22.75 -24.66
CA ILE A 599 16.71 -22.81 -25.97
C ILE A 599 17.26 -21.43 -26.29
N GLU A 600 18.57 -21.32 -26.47
CA GLU A 600 19.25 -20.06 -26.83
C GLU A 600 19.96 -20.19 -28.18
N SER A 601 19.75 -19.21 -29.06
CA SER A 601 20.35 -19.16 -30.39
C SER A 601 21.43 -18.08 -30.46
N PHE A 602 22.60 -18.43 -31.00
CA PHE A 602 23.74 -17.53 -31.13
C PHE A 602 24.33 -17.56 -32.54
N ASP A 603 24.85 -16.42 -32.99
CA ASP A 603 25.68 -16.36 -34.19
C ASP A 603 27.11 -16.84 -33.90
N GLY A 604 27.64 -17.72 -34.76
CA GLY A 604 28.96 -18.31 -34.60
C GLY A 604 30.09 -17.28 -34.45
N ASN A 605 30.15 -16.27 -35.33
CA ASN A 605 31.06 -15.11 -35.27
C ASN A 605 32.52 -15.41 -34.87
N ASN A 606 33.05 -16.59 -35.25
CA ASN A 606 34.37 -17.10 -34.87
C ASN A 606 34.59 -17.17 -33.35
N LYS A 607 33.52 -17.35 -32.56
CA LYS A 607 33.57 -17.55 -31.12
C LYS A 607 33.88 -19.00 -30.78
N THR A 608 34.59 -19.20 -29.67
CA THR A 608 34.89 -20.52 -29.09
C THR A 608 34.06 -20.82 -27.85
N PHE A 609 33.26 -19.84 -27.38
CA PHE A 609 32.38 -20.02 -26.24
C PHE A 609 31.15 -19.14 -26.33
N PHE A 610 30.09 -19.57 -25.66
CA PHE A 610 28.85 -18.83 -25.49
C PHE A 610 28.43 -18.86 -24.02
N LYS A 611 28.05 -17.70 -23.49
CA LYS A 611 27.53 -17.57 -22.13
C LYS A 611 26.00 -17.67 -22.21
N LEU A 612 25.45 -18.64 -21.50
CA LEU A 612 24.03 -18.88 -21.34
C LEU A 612 23.42 -17.94 -20.30
N ASN A 613 22.12 -17.72 -20.41
CA ASN A 613 21.36 -16.93 -19.45
C ASN A 613 21.24 -17.64 -18.09
N ASP A 614 21.11 -18.97 -18.09
CA ASP A 614 20.94 -19.80 -16.90
C ASP A 614 22.01 -20.90 -16.84
N GLU A 615 22.28 -21.44 -15.65
CA GLU A 615 23.26 -22.51 -15.44
C GLU A 615 22.60 -23.88 -15.73
N PRO A 616 23.12 -24.67 -16.69
CA PRO A 616 22.60 -26.00 -16.95
C PRO A 616 22.66 -26.91 -15.72
N TYR A 617 21.53 -27.52 -15.38
CA TYR A 617 21.43 -28.52 -14.34
C TYR A 617 21.96 -29.84 -14.86
N ILE A 618 23.19 -30.18 -14.48
CA ILE A 618 23.82 -31.44 -14.87
C ILE A 618 23.31 -32.55 -13.94
N ASP A 619 22.46 -33.42 -14.49
CA ASP A 619 22.08 -34.69 -13.87
C ASP A 619 22.90 -35.85 -14.46
N ASP A 620 22.73 -37.05 -13.91
CA ASP A 620 23.40 -38.28 -14.40
C ASP A 620 22.89 -38.74 -15.78
N THR A 621 22.03 -37.96 -16.45
CA THR A 621 21.51 -38.30 -17.78
C THR A 621 22.26 -37.53 -18.86
N ASP A 622 22.58 -38.16 -19.99
CA ASP A 622 23.31 -37.50 -21.09
C ASP A 622 22.53 -36.36 -21.79
N ASN A 623 21.27 -36.11 -21.41
CA ASN A 623 20.34 -35.19 -22.08
C ASN A 623 20.09 -33.88 -21.30
N TYR A 624 21.01 -33.44 -20.42
CA TYR A 624 20.84 -32.15 -19.73
C TYR A 624 21.16 -30.93 -20.62
N CYS A 625 21.99 -31.09 -21.66
CA CYS A 625 22.34 -30.05 -22.61
C CYS A 625 22.57 -30.67 -23.99
N SER A 626 22.03 -30.04 -25.03
CA SER A 626 22.25 -30.38 -26.43
C SER A 626 22.58 -29.12 -27.23
N VAL A 627 23.49 -29.26 -28.19
CA VAL A 627 23.94 -28.19 -29.07
C VAL A 627 23.67 -28.61 -30.49
N LYS A 628 22.97 -27.76 -31.23
CA LYS A 628 22.72 -27.90 -32.66
C LYS A 628 23.45 -26.79 -33.41
N LEU A 629 24.32 -27.19 -34.33
CA LEU A 629 25.01 -26.26 -35.23
C LEU A 629 24.37 -26.32 -36.62
N THR A 630 23.95 -25.17 -37.15
CA THR A 630 23.33 -25.06 -38.48
C THR A 630 24.19 -24.19 -39.39
N ASP A 631 24.74 -24.77 -40.47
CA ASP A 631 25.54 -24.04 -41.47
C ASP A 631 24.65 -23.41 -42.54
N LEU A 632 24.66 -22.08 -42.62
CA LEU A 632 23.87 -21.28 -43.57
C LEU A 632 24.57 -21.00 -44.90
N SER A 633 25.80 -21.51 -45.12
CA SER A 633 26.57 -21.18 -46.33
C SER A 633 26.04 -21.82 -47.62
N LYS A 634 25.31 -22.94 -47.50
CA LYS A 634 24.91 -23.73 -48.67
C LYS A 634 23.49 -23.42 -49.15
N ASN A 635 22.53 -23.23 -48.24
CA ASN A 635 21.10 -23.08 -48.54
C ASN A 635 20.40 -22.23 -47.45
N THR A 636 19.27 -21.59 -47.75
CA THR A 636 18.47 -20.82 -46.77
C THR A 636 17.91 -21.65 -45.61
N THR A 637 17.75 -22.97 -45.78
CA THR A 637 17.28 -23.89 -44.74
C THR A 637 18.40 -24.44 -43.85
N GLY A 638 19.67 -24.16 -44.18
CA GLY A 638 20.85 -24.64 -43.45
C GLY A 638 21.13 -26.15 -43.57
N THR A 639 22.33 -26.59 -43.19
CA THR A 639 22.67 -28.01 -42.97
C THR A 639 23.08 -28.21 -41.52
N GLU A 640 22.46 -29.18 -40.84
CA GLU A 640 22.79 -29.51 -39.45
C GLU A 640 24.11 -30.27 -39.38
N ILE A 641 24.95 -29.89 -38.41
CA ILE A 641 26.27 -30.45 -38.19
C ILE A 641 26.28 -31.15 -36.84
N GLU A 642 26.79 -32.38 -36.82
CA GLU A 642 26.91 -33.18 -35.61
C GLU A 642 27.88 -32.50 -34.61
N VAL A 643 27.42 -32.41 -33.36
CA VAL A 643 28.18 -31.83 -32.24
C VAL A 643 28.16 -32.81 -31.08
N LYS A 644 29.33 -33.12 -30.53
CA LYS A 644 29.47 -34.07 -29.42
C LYS A 644 29.67 -33.37 -28.08
N ASN A 645 28.85 -33.70 -27.08
CA ASN A 645 29.07 -33.29 -25.69
C ASN A 645 30.19 -34.15 -25.08
N ILE A 646 31.20 -33.52 -24.50
CA ILE A 646 32.33 -34.18 -23.83
C ILE A 646 32.45 -33.76 -22.35
N THR A 647 31.42 -33.13 -21.81
CA THR A 647 31.39 -32.66 -20.42
C THR A 647 31.45 -33.83 -19.45
N GLU A 648 32.32 -33.74 -18.46
CA GLU A 648 32.37 -34.67 -17.34
C GLU A 648 31.51 -34.15 -16.19
N ALA A 649 30.34 -34.78 -15.97
CA ALA A 649 29.34 -34.31 -15.00
C ALA A 649 29.92 -34.17 -13.58
N ALA A 650 30.75 -35.11 -13.16
CA ALA A 650 31.39 -35.12 -11.84
C ALA A 650 32.42 -34.00 -11.65
N ASN A 651 33.00 -33.48 -12.75
CA ASN A 651 34.02 -32.44 -12.68
C ASN A 651 34.08 -31.61 -13.96
N GLN A 652 33.10 -30.73 -14.13
CA GLN A 652 32.97 -29.87 -15.30
C GLN A 652 34.28 -29.13 -15.65
N SER A 653 35.03 -28.70 -14.63
CA SER A 653 36.24 -27.88 -14.78
C SER A 653 37.40 -28.56 -15.53
N ILE A 654 37.43 -29.90 -15.60
CA ILE A 654 38.48 -30.65 -16.31
C ILE A 654 38.03 -31.16 -17.68
N SER A 655 36.76 -30.97 -18.05
CA SER A 655 36.18 -31.49 -19.30
C SER A 655 36.93 -31.04 -20.55
N TYR A 656 37.60 -29.89 -20.52
CA TYR A 656 38.44 -29.41 -21.63
C TYR A 656 39.55 -30.40 -22.04
N LYS A 657 39.96 -31.30 -21.13
CA LYS A 657 40.96 -32.35 -21.42
C LYS A 657 40.40 -33.50 -22.26
N ASN A 658 39.07 -33.62 -22.32
CA ASN A 658 38.39 -34.70 -23.04
C ASN A 658 38.18 -34.38 -24.53
N PHE A 659 38.68 -33.23 -25.02
CA PHE A 659 38.64 -32.91 -26.44
C PHE A 659 39.51 -33.87 -27.25
N ILE A 660 38.94 -34.43 -28.32
CA ILE A 660 39.61 -35.36 -29.24
C ILE A 660 39.78 -34.67 -30.60
N GLY A 661 40.98 -34.75 -31.17
CA GLY A 661 41.31 -34.17 -32.47
C GLY A 661 40.83 -35.00 -33.67
N ASP A 662 39.54 -35.35 -33.73
CA ASP A 662 38.94 -36.16 -34.81
C ASP A 662 38.27 -35.32 -35.92
N GLY A 663 38.31 -33.99 -35.79
CA GLY A 663 37.72 -33.05 -36.75
C GLY A 663 36.23 -32.74 -36.52
N THR A 664 35.54 -33.46 -35.63
CA THR A 664 34.14 -33.16 -35.26
C THR A 664 34.06 -31.91 -34.38
N TYR A 665 32.89 -31.24 -34.34
CA TYR A 665 32.67 -30.19 -33.33
C TYR A 665 32.36 -30.87 -32.00
N GLN A 666 33.05 -30.45 -30.96
CA GLN A 666 32.88 -30.95 -29.60
C GLN A 666 32.67 -29.77 -28.67
N TYR A 667 31.89 -29.97 -27.62
CA TYR A 667 31.69 -28.95 -26.59
C TYR A 667 31.70 -29.53 -25.19
N TYR A 668 32.05 -28.69 -24.22
CA TYR A 668 31.77 -28.97 -22.81
C TYR A 668 31.08 -27.79 -22.13
N VAL A 669 30.38 -28.08 -21.05
CA VAL A 669 29.67 -27.12 -20.20
C VAL A 669 30.48 -26.88 -18.93
N TYR A 670 30.70 -25.62 -18.56
CA TYR A 670 31.22 -25.24 -17.25
C TYR A 670 30.44 -24.05 -16.72
N LYS A 671 29.68 -24.26 -15.64
CA LYS A 671 28.67 -23.31 -15.17
C LYS A 671 27.74 -22.92 -16.33
N ASN A 672 27.42 -21.64 -16.48
CA ASN A 672 26.62 -21.12 -17.60
C ASN A 672 27.43 -20.83 -18.87
N ILE A 673 28.56 -21.50 -19.12
CA ILE A 673 29.37 -21.27 -20.34
C ILE A 673 29.55 -22.58 -21.10
N ILE A 674 29.27 -22.53 -22.40
CA ILE A 674 29.51 -23.61 -23.35
C ILE A 674 30.79 -23.30 -24.11
N TYR A 675 31.76 -24.21 -24.03
CA TYR A 675 33.06 -24.09 -24.69
C TYR A 675 33.18 -25.11 -25.83
N PHE A 676 33.72 -24.68 -26.96
CA PHE A 676 33.93 -25.52 -28.15
C PHE A 676 35.40 -25.82 -28.39
N ASN A 677 35.69 -26.98 -28.99
CA ASN A 677 37.06 -27.39 -29.35
C ASN A 677 37.70 -26.53 -30.43
N LYS A 678 36.90 -25.82 -31.24
CA LYS A 678 37.35 -24.94 -32.32
C LYS A 678 36.36 -23.78 -32.53
N PRO A 679 36.81 -22.64 -33.13
CA PRO A 679 35.95 -21.50 -33.38
C PRO A 679 34.77 -21.84 -34.30
N ILE A 680 33.58 -21.34 -33.97
CA ILE A 680 32.37 -21.50 -34.79
C ILE A 680 32.31 -20.41 -35.88
N PRO A 681 32.29 -20.75 -37.18
CA PRO A 681 32.30 -19.76 -38.26
C PRO A 681 31.13 -18.77 -38.25
N LYS A 682 31.29 -17.59 -38.86
CA LYS A 682 30.25 -16.55 -38.90
C LYS A 682 28.94 -16.97 -39.58
N ASN A 683 29.00 -17.92 -40.52
CA ASN A 683 27.85 -18.44 -41.25
C ASN A 683 27.08 -19.55 -40.51
N TYR A 684 27.35 -19.77 -39.23
CA TYR A 684 26.73 -20.82 -38.43
C TYR A 684 25.81 -20.20 -37.38
N ILE A 685 24.66 -20.83 -37.16
CA ILE A 685 23.81 -20.60 -35.99
C ILE A 685 24.07 -21.73 -34.99
N VAL A 686 24.19 -21.36 -33.72
CA VAL A 686 24.35 -22.27 -32.58
C VAL A 686 23.08 -22.23 -31.76
N ASP A 687 22.29 -23.29 -31.79
CA ASP A 687 21.12 -23.47 -30.93
C ASP A 687 21.51 -24.37 -29.76
N ILE A 688 21.35 -23.88 -28.54
CA ILE A 688 21.73 -24.59 -27.32
C ILE A 688 20.47 -24.83 -26.51
N SER A 689 20.06 -26.09 -26.38
CA SER A 689 18.91 -26.52 -25.57
C SER A 689 19.41 -27.16 -24.29
N TYR A 690 18.99 -26.66 -23.13
CA TYR A 690 19.47 -27.16 -21.85
C TYR A 690 18.40 -27.10 -20.76
N ARG A 691 18.48 -28.04 -19.82
CA ARG A 691 17.67 -28.05 -18.60
C ARG A 691 18.39 -27.27 -17.51
N HIS A 692 17.64 -26.50 -16.73
CA HIS A 692 18.18 -25.76 -15.60
C HIS A 692 17.17 -25.75 -14.44
N LEU A 693 17.66 -25.50 -13.23
CA LEU A 693 16.78 -25.22 -12.09
C LEU A 693 16.14 -23.85 -12.27
N ILE A 694 14.97 -23.66 -11.66
CA ILE A 694 14.25 -22.39 -11.73
C ILE A 694 15.08 -21.33 -11.00
N SER A 695 15.49 -20.27 -11.71
CA SER A 695 16.28 -19.13 -11.19
C SER A 695 15.48 -17.82 -11.17
N LYS A 696 14.30 -17.85 -11.79
CA LYS A 696 13.42 -16.71 -12.03
C LYS A 696 11.99 -17.16 -11.79
N PHE A 697 11.13 -16.26 -11.33
CA PHE A 697 9.73 -16.59 -11.13
C PHE A 697 8.82 -15.39 -11.36
N ARG A 698 7.54 -15.67 -11.52
CA ARG A 698 6.46 -14.69 -11.56
C ARG A 698 5.36 -15.10 -10.60
N THR A 699 4.65 -14.11 -10.10
CA THR A 699 3.50 -14.29 -9.24
C THR A 699 2.25 -13.90 -9.98
N LYS A 700 1.20 -14.70 -9.82
CA LYS A 700 -0.15 -14.37 -10.24
C LYS A 700 -1.04 -14.33 -9.00
N ALA A 701 -1.77 -13.24 -8.83
CA ALA A 701 -2.82 -13.10 -7.84
C ALA A 701 -4.17 -12.94 -8.55
N ILE A 702 -5.16 -13.77 -8.20
CA ILE A 702 -6.51 -13.71 -8.74
C ILE A 702 -7.46 -13.27 -7.63
N PHE A 703 -8.01 -12.07 -7.78
CA PHE A 703 -8.95 -11.47 -6.85
C PHE A 703 -10.33 -11.98 -7.20
N ARG A 704 -11.11 -12.40 -6.19
CA ARG A 704 -12.45 -12.95 -6.38
C ARG A 704 -13.45 -12.26 -5.46
N ARG A 705 -14.64 -12.03 -6.01
CA ARG A 705 -15.88 -11.84 -5.24
C ARG A 705 -16.84 -12.98 -5.55
N ASN A 706 -17.12 -13.78 -4.54
CA ASN A 706 -17.90 -15.00 -4.62
C ASN A 706 -19.36 -14.79 -4.16
N SER A 707 -19.92 -13.64 -4.55
CA SER A 707 -21.33 -13.28 -4.38
C SER A 707 -21.86 -12.56 -5.60
N SER A 708 -23.15 -12.80 -5.88
CA SER A 708 -23.91 -12.12 -6.93
C SER A 708 -24.58 -10.82 -6.46
N LYS A 709 -24.71 -10.61 -5.14
CA LYS A 709 -25.48 -9.50 -4.55
C LYS A 709 -24.60 -8.33 -4.09
N ASP A 710 -23.38 -8.62 -3.67
CA ASP A 710 -22.53 -7.64 -2.98
C ASP A 710 -21.58 -6.94 -3.95
N GLY A 711 -22.16 -6.28 -4.95
CA GLY A 711 -21.43 -5.60 -6.03
C GLY A 711 -20.37 -4.60 -5.57
N TRP A 712 -20.49 -4.09 -4.35
CA TRP A 712 -19.62 -3.11 -3.71
C TRP A 712 -18.38 -3.71 -3.04
N LEU A 713 -18.33 -5.03 -2.80
CA LEU A 713 -17.21 -5.67 -2.12
C LEU A 713 -16.00 -5.87 -3.02
N THR A 714 -14.83 -5.62 -2.46
CA THR A 714 -13.54 -5.99 -3.05
C THR A 714 -12.55 -6.49 -2.00
N PRO A 715 -11.81 -7.58 -2.25
CA PRO A 715 -10.58 -7.83 -1.52
C PRO A 715 -9.56 -6.74 -1.84
N ILE A 716 -8.70 -6.43 -0.87
CA ILE A 716 -7.66 -5.42 -0.97
C ILE A 716 -6.33 -6.10 -0.67
N LEU A 717 -5.33 -5.86 -1.53
CA LEU A 717 -3.97 -6.33 -1.35
C LEU A 717 -3.01 -5.14 -1.28
N ASN A 718 -2.35 -4.97 -0.14
CA ASN A 718 -1.42 -3.87 0.11
C ASN A 718 0.03 -4.27 -0.22
N GLU A 719 0.40 -5.52 0.04
CA GLU A 719 1.80 -5.96 -0.07
C GLU A 719 1.90 -7.47 -0.30
N ILE A 720 2.90 -7.88 -1.12
CA ILE A 720 3.41 -9.26 -1.18
C ILE A 720 4.90 -9.26 -0.83
N LYS A 721 5.30 -10.20 0.02
CA LYS A 721 6.69 -10.45 0.44
C LYS A 721 7.07 -11.88 0.11
N TYR A 722 8.28 -12.06 -0.39
CA TYR A 722 8.82 -13.36 -0.79
C TYR A 722 10.06 -13.68 0.04
N ASP A 723 10.05 -14.83 0.70
CA ASP A 723 11.20 -15.41 1.39
C ASP A 723 11.67 -16.64 0.60
N ILE A 724 12.88 -16.54 0.05
CA ILE A 724 13.34 -17.43 -1.02
C ILE A 724 14.64 -18.09 -0.61
N GLU A 725 14.61 -19.42 -0.49
CA GLU A 725 15.80 -20.22 -0.28
C GLU A 725 16.44 -20.54 -1.64
N THR A 726 17.72 -20.22 -1.80
CA THR A 726 18.51 -20.55 -3.00
C THR A 726 19.57 -21.62 -2.70
N TYR A 727 20.09 -22.26 -3.74
CA TYR A 727 21.17 -23.26 -3.65
C TYR A 727 22.56 -22.67 -3.34
#